data_AF-A0A2P6VS81-F1
#
_entry.id   AF-A0A2P6VS81-F1
#
_cell.length_a   1.000
_cell.length_b   1.000
_cell.length_c   1.000
_cell.angle_alpha   90.00
_cell.angle_beta   90.00
_cell.angle_gamma   90.00
#
_symmetry.space_group_name_H-M   'P 1'
#
loop_
_entity.id
_entity.type
_entity.pdbx_description
1 polymer ?
#
loop_
_entity_poly.entity_id
_entity_poly.type
_entity_poly.pdbx_seq_one_letter_code
_entity_poly.pdbx_strand_id
1 'polypeptide(L)'
;MEGSSVEKSAKRRRAGELGLLPAATPPPPAWPADAFASLPATEPAAARDDADEDVGKPDVFEYFAQRASKQRELEEEVARLQRRGAQLAARVEEAELTASQLRSEAAAGTARQQAQAAQLEVQLREQAELLQMEVERSAGLGAQLRAAQAAAEAARQRAAEAQAAAHAEAAQPAAADHPAGPAAGELRLQVTQLQMQVEQLAADKEDGERRAAEALATAQRRCENEAAAARMLQRQLEEAVALAEGASAARHSLEAALAGKEQELVALQTQLEGAKSSGGDGVLVKSLRNQLQEQEALVADARRLREQAHNVHVLRELLERAEARARQAEELLPDAADLQGQLEAAEQQLQRWRVIVEGTADCAGPEDVLHLLNSLQQRQMEAAVQAGDKCEEIAQLRSAAAAALAARVEAEAATTAAQAAAGDAASALSRAEHKLVLLSKERDGLKGILASYDEEYLNQHGAELGPQQKRIVELEAQVGALHTHVAALEEELGSRSSEGATVSASAREAEARAADAEARAAAAAAAAENLARQVALLQERVGRGEYNAATTRVLHFKFNPEAELAREAKDARLAELQSENEALRQNIGRMEAAQGRTDSGVGGGGGMRVAQLEGQVNLLRRKLADLQKSMDRLQQVFNKQVTQFRDAVCMLFGYRIDMAADPSAREFKAQFSLRPQHGEEGQLLFRMLRDNRMVLVPTELSGRLQREVETFIDRFRSIPAFTANLTMDWFQKQTQC
;
A
#
# COMPACT_ATOMS: atom_id res chain seq x y z
N MET A 1 49.14 -18.56 -15.87
CA MET A 1 49.89 -19.12 -14.73
C MET A 1 48.95 -19.16 -13.53
N GLU A 2 49.23 -20.04 -12.57
CA GLU A 2 48.54 -20.17 -11.26
C GLU A 2 47.05 -20.57 -11.32
N GLY A 3 46.55 -21.21 -10.25
CA GLY A 3 45.17 -21.70 -10.13
C GLY A 3 44.92 -23.22 -10.00
N SER A 4 45.94 -24.07 -9.79
CA SER A 4 45.78 -25.56 -9.78
C SER A 4 46.15 -26.27 -8.46
N SER A 5 46.18 -25.55 -7.33
CA SER A 5 46.62 -26.10 -6.02
C SER A 5 45.52 -26.48 -5.03
N VAL A 6 44.27 -26.07 -5.22
CA VAL A 6 43.21 -26.24 -4.19
C VAL A 6 42.42 -27.55 -4.36
N GLU A 7 42.04 -27.94 -5.58
CA GLU A 7 41.20 -29.12 -5.83
C GLU A 7 41.84 -30.46 -5.39
N LYS A 8 43.17 -30.57 -5.45
CA LYS A 8 43.90 -31.82 -5.15
C LYS A 8 43.85 -32.21 -3.68
N SER A 9 43.56 -31.27 -2.78
CA SER A 9 43.44 -31.53 -1.33
C SER A 9 42.04 -32.05 -0.94
N ALA A 10 40.98 -31.65 -1.67
CA ALA A 10 39.61 -32.07 -1.37
C ALA A 10 39.37 -33.56 -1.72
N LYS A 11 39.79 -33.99 -2.92
CA LYS A 11 39.60 -35.37 -3.40
C LYS A 11 40.32 -36.44 -2.56
N ARG A 12 41.32 -36.07 -1.74
CA ARG A 12 42.01 -37.02 -0.83
C ARG A 12 41.32 -37.25 0.51
N ARG A 13 40.31 -36.47 0.91
CA ARG A 13 39.53 -36.74 2.14
C ARG A 13 38.31 -37.61 1.87
N ARG A 14 37.49 -37.30 0.85
CA ARG A 14 36.30 -38.10 0.49
C ARG A 14 36.57 -39.57 0.10
N ALA A 15 37.82 -39.93 -0.22
CA ALA A 15 38.21 -41.32 -0.48
C ALA A 15 38.43 -42.15 0.81
N GLY A 16 38.44 -41.53 2.00
CA GLY A 16 38.61 -42.23 3.28
C GLY A 16 37.31 -42.75 3.91
N GLU A 17 36.15 -42.29 3.45
CA GLU A 17 34.86 -42.50 4.11
C GLU A 17 33.94 -43.50 3.37
N LEU A 18 34.33 -43.99 2.19
CA LEU A 18 33.48 -44.82 1.30
C LEU A 18 34.10 -46.17 0.86
N GLY A 19 35.01 -46.74 1.65
CA GLY A 19 35.28 -48.20 1.76
C GLY A 19 35.77 -49.01 0.55
N LEU A 20 35.81 -48.48 -0.67
CA LEU A 20 35.88 -49.28 -1.90
C LEU A 20 37.31 -49.52 -2.45
N LEU A 21 38.09 -50.38 -1.78
CA LEU A 21 39.21 -51.13 -2.39
C LEU A 21 39.37 -52.51 -1.71
N PRO A 22 39.91 -53.54 -2.40
CA PRO A 22 39.85 -54.93 -1.94
C PRO A 22 40.76 -55.20 -0.72
N ALA A 23 40.22 -55.93 0.25
CA ALA A 23 40.92 -56.30 1.47
C ALA A 23 42.13 -57.22 1.21
N ALA A 24 43.30 -56.81 1.70
CA ALA A 24 44.50 -57.64 1.69
C ALA A 24 44.41 -58.75 2.76
N THR A 25 44.98 -59.91 2.46
CA THR A 25 45.06 -61.06 3.38
C THR A 25 45.92 -60.75 4.61
N PRO A 26 45.52 -61.13 5.83
CA PRO A 26 46.38 -61.01 7.01
C PRO A 26 47.58 -61.97 6.92
N PRO A 27 48.75 -61.61 7.47
CA PRO A 27 49.91 -62.50 7.56
C PRO A 27 49.71 -63.58 8.64
N PRO A 28 50.43 -64.73 8.53
CA PRO A 28 50.42 -65.75 9.57
C PRO A 28 51.14 -65.27 10.86
N PRO A 29 50.83 -65.84 12.04
CA PRO A 29 51.51 -65.50 13.29
C PRO A 29 52.98 -65.94 13.24
N ALA A 30 53.89 -65.00 13.50
CA ALA A 30 55.32 -65.30 13.59
C ALA A 30 55.66 -65.93 14.95
N TRP A 31 56.33 -67.09 14.94
CA TRP A 31 57.00 -67.62 16.12
C TRP A 31 58.28 -66.81 16.40
N PRO A 32 58.51 -66.34 17.64
CA PRO A 32 59.82 -65.89 18.07
C PRO A 32 60.69 -67.12 18.37
N ALA A 33 61.56 -67.49 17.43
CA ALA A 33 62.71 -68.34 17.72
C ALA A 33 63.80 -67.52 18.44
N ASP A 34 64.74 -68.24 19.07
CA ASP A 34 66.00 -67.74 19.64
C ASP A 34 65.93 -66.71 20.79
N ALA A 35 65.76 -67.25 22.00
CA ALA A 35 66.36 -66.70 23.22
C ALA A 35 67.21 -67.80 23.89
N PHE A 36 68.46 -67.95 23.44
CA PHE A 36 69.37 -69.01 23.91
C PHE A 36 69.97 -68.70 25.29
N ALA A 37 70.09 -69.74 26.14
CA ALA A 37 70.95 -69.84 27.33
C ALA A 37 70.86 -68.77 28.46
N SER A 38 70.44 -69.22 29.64
CA SER A 38 71.18 -68.89 30.90
C SER A 38 71.00 -69.99 31.95
N LEU A 39 72.05 -70.77 32.21
CA LEU A 39 72.17 -71.59 33.42
C LEU A 39 72.69 -70.73 34.57
N PRO A 40 72.10 -70.78 35.78
CA PRO A 40 72.82 -70.54 37.02
C PRO A 40 73.42 -71.87 37.54
N ALA A 41 74.71 -71.86 37.86
CA ALA A 41 75.40 -72.94 38.57
C ALA A 41 75.85 -72.46 39.98
N THR A 42 76.58 -73.30 40.72
CA THR A 42 77.18 -73.05 42.06
C THR A 42 76.15 -72.82 43.19
N GLU A 43 75.98 -73.71 44.20
CA GLU A 43 76.88 -74.22 45.27
C GLU A 43 76.64 -73.49 46.62
N PRO A 44 77.08 -74.00 47.80
CA PRO A 44 77.69 -75.31 48.13
C PRO A 44 76.89 -76.08 49.23
N ALA A 45 77.53 -76.98 49.99
CA ALA A 45 76.89 -77.95 50.89
C ALA A 45 77.12 -77.76 52.40
N ALA A 46 76.15 -78.18 53.20
CA ALA A 46 76.26 -78.74 54.57
C ALA A 46 74.96 -79.57 54.82
N ALA A 47 74.91 -80.85 55.20
CA ALA A 47 75.67 -81.70 56.13
C ALA A 47 74.99 -81.83 57.51
N ARG A 48 74.72 -83.08 57.92
CA ARG A 48 74.09 -83.56 59.18
C ARG A 48 72.56 -83.37 59.31
N ASP A 49 71.83 -84.20 60.06
CA ASP A 49 72.24 -85.36 60.91
C ASP A 49 71.60 -86.69 60.47
N ASP A 50 72.18 -87.81 60.92
CA ASP A 50 71.65 -89.16 60.75
C ASP A 50 70.53 -89.48 61.77
N ALA A 51 69.44 -90.12 61.32
CA ALA A 51 68.49 -90.84 62.17
C ALA A 51 67.77 -91.94 61.37
N ASP A 52 67.97 -93.20 61.75
CA ASP A 52 67.12 -94.31 61.29
C ASP A 52 65.71 -94.19 61.89
N GLU A 53 64.66 -94.31 61.08
CA GLU A 53 63.43 -95.02 61.46
C GLU A 53 62.55 -95.39 60.25
N ASP A 54 61.55 -96.24 60.49
CA ASP A 54 61.13 -97.28 59.55
C ASP A 54 60.18 -96.88 58.39
N VAL A 55 60.05 -97.80 57.43
CA VAL A 55 59.30 -97.70 56.18
C VAL A 55 57.80 -97.40 56.37
N GLY A 56 57.37 -96.19 55.98
CA GLY A 56 55.96 -95.80 55.90
C GLY A 56 55.57 -95.29 54.50
N LYS A 57 55.31 -96.18 53.54
CA LYS A 57 54.84 -95.78 52.19
C LYS A 57 53.39 -95.27 52.24
N PRO A 58 53.06 -94.06 51.74
CA PRO A 58 51.67 -93.69 51.50
C PRO A 58 51.08 -94.59 50.41
N ASP A 59 49.81 -94.98 50.52
CA ASP A 59 49.24 -95.95 49.57
C ASP A 59 48.99 -95.32 48.20
N VAL A 60 49.91 -95.65 47.28
CA VAL A 60 49.90 -95.25 45.88
C VAL A 60 48.62 -95.67 45.17
N PHE A 61 47.98 -96.78 45.58
CA PHE A 61 46.71 -97.22 45.00
C PHE A 61 45.54 -96.30 45.36
N GLU A 62 45.50 -95.75 46.57
CA GLU A 62 44.40 -94.85 46.98
C GLU A 62 44.48 -93.50 46.23
N TYR A 63 45.69 -92.95 46.06
CA TYR A 63 45.89 -91.75 45.24
C TYR A 63 45.52 -91.97 43.77
N PHE A 64 45.88 -93.11 43.17
CA PHE A 64 45.46 -93.44 41.81
C PHE A 64 43.95 -93.71 41.71
N ALA A 65 43.32 -94.29 42.73
CA ALA A 65 41.86 -94.48 42.77
C ALA A 65 41.11 -93.13 42.80
N GLN A 66 41.54 -92.19 43.65
CA GLN A 66 40.97 -90.84 43.72
C GLN A 66 41.21 -90.04 42.43
N ARG A 67 42.35 -90.20 41.77
CA ARG A 67 42.60 -89.61 40.44
C ARG A 67 41.71 -90.24 39.36
N ALA A 68 41.49 -91.56 39.41
CA ALA A 68 40.65 -92.27 38.46
C ALA A 68 39.15 -92.00 38.63
N SER A 69 38.65 -91.79 39.86
CA SER A 69 37.27 -91.33 40.07
C SER A 69 37.10 -89.92 39.53
N LYS A 70 38.01 -88.99 39.87
CA LYS A 70 37.95 -87.60 39.42
C LYS A 70 38.12 -87.44 37.90
N GLN A 71 38.87 -88.32 37.25
CA GLN A 71 38.91 -88.36 35.78
C GLN A 71 37.57 -88.83 35.19
N ARG A 72 36.90 -89.84 35.78
CA ARG A 72 35.56 -90.25 35.32
C ARG A 72 34.52 -89.17 35.53
N GLU A 73 34.56 -88.47 36.67
CA GLU A 73 33.71 -87.30 36.94
C GLU A 73 33.89 -86.23 35.84
N LEU A 74 35.13 -85.93 35.44
CA LEU A 74 35.42 -84.98 34.36
C LEU A 74 35.06 -85.52 32.96
N GLU A 75 35.20 -86.81 32.68
CA GLU A 75 34.75 -87.45 31.44
C GLU A 75 33.21 -87.44 31.34
N GLU A 76 32.50 -87.62 32.45
CA GLU A 76 31.04 -87.48 32.55
C GLU A 76 30.61 -86.02 32.39
N GLU A 77 31.34 -85.05 32.95
CA GLU A 77 31.10 -83.63 32.75
C GLU A 77 31.36 -83.18 31.30
N VAL A 78 32.43 -83.64 30.66
CA VAL A 78 32.68 -83.40 29.22
C VAL A 78 31.58 -84.04 28.38
N ALA A 79 31.16 -85.28 28.68
CA ALA A 79 30.04 -85.92 27.99
C ALA A 79 28.69 -85.22 28.26
N ARG A 80 28.54 -84.52 29.40
CA ARG A 80 27.36 -83.70 29.74
C ARG A 80 27.40 -82.35 29.01
N LEU A 81 28.56 -81.73 28.87
CA LEU A 81 28.78 -80.51 28.09
C LEU A 81 28.61 -80.77 26.59
N GLN A 82 29.11 -81.88 26.06
CA GLN A 82 28.86 -82.31 24.67
C GLN A 82 27.37 -82.57 24.41
N ARG A 83 26.67 -83.26 25.33
CA ARG A 83 25.20 -83.42 25.26
C ARG A 83 24.48 -82.07 25.29
N ARG A 84 24.92 -81.12 26.12
CA ARG A 84 24.36 -79.75 26.18
C ARG A 84 24.67 -78.95 24.91
N GLY A 85 25.85 -79.12 24.31
CA GLY A 85 26.23 -78.53 23.03
C GLY A 85 25.35 -79.04 21.88
N ALA A 86 25.11 -80.35 21.81
CA ALA A 86 24.20 -80.94 20.83
C ALA A 86 22.74 -80.45 21.02
N GLN A 87 22.27 -80.33 22.27
CA GLN A 87 20.96 -79.74 22.58
C GLN A 87 20.86 -78.26 22.20
N LEU A 88 21.95 -77.48 22.32
CA LEU A 88 21.98 -76.09 21.87
C LEU A 88 22.02 -76.00 20.34
N ALA A 89 22.77 -76.86 19.65
CA ALA A 89 22.79 -76.93 18.19
C ALA A 89 21.40 -77.26 17.61
N ALA A 90 20.72 -78.28 18.14
CA ALA A 90 19.35 -78.62 17.72
C ALA A 90 18.36 -77.44 17.92
N ARG A 91 18.49 -76.67 19.01
CA ARG A 91 17.66 -75.48 19.24
C ARG A 91 18.05 -74.28 18.36
N VAL A 92 19.27 -74.25 17.83
CA VAL A 92 19.65 -73.30 16.76
C VAL A 92 19.04 -73.73 15.43
N GLU A 93 19.05 -75.02 15.08
CA GLU A 93 18.37 -75.54 13.87
C GLU A 93 16.85 -75.28 13.91
N GLU A 94 16.19 -75.49 15.05
CA GLU A 94 14.78 -75.11 15.27
C GLU A 94 14.56 -73.58 15.10
N ALA A 95 15.49 -72.76 15.59
CA ALA A 95 15.43 -71.30 15.47
C ALA A 95 15.69 -70.82 14.02
N GLU A 96 16.55 -71.50 13.27
CA GLU A 96 16.83 -71.21 11.86
C GLU A 96 15.67 -71.64 10.95
N LEU A 97 15.04 -72.80 11.22
CA LEU A 97 13.83 -73.24 10.53
C LEU A 97 12.68 -72.26 10.74
N THR A 98 12.39 -71.88 11.99
CA THR A 98 11.35 -70.88 12.29
C THR A 98 11.70 -69.50 11.73
N ALA A 99 12.96 -69.06 11.77
CA ALA A 99 13.40 -67.84 11.09
C ALA A 99 13.24 -67.91 9.57
N SER A 100 13.44 -69.09 8.95
CA SER A 100 13.22 -69.27 7.50
C SER A 100 11.74 -69.15 7.12
N GLN A 101 10.85 -69.70 7.95
CA GLN A 101 9.39 -69.57 7.81
C GLN A 101 8.98 -68.10 7.92
N LEU A 102 9.36 -67.43 9.02
CA LEU A 102 9.08 -66.00 9.23
C LEU A 102 9.65 -65.10 8.12
N ARG A 103 10.82 -65.41 7.56
CA ARG A 103 11.37 -64.69 6.39
C ARG A 103 10.53 -64.87 5.13
N SER A 104 10.03 -66.08 4.87
CA SER A 104 9.14 -66.33 3.72
C SER A 104 7.76 -65.70 3.89
N GLU A 105 7.22 -65.68 5.11
CA GLU A 105 5.99 -64.98 5.46
C GLU A 105 6.16 -63.46 5.34
N ALA A 106 7.29 -62.90 5.79
CA ALA A 106 7.62 -61.49 5.61
C ALA A 106 7.77 -61.10 4.13
N ALA A 107 8.42 -61.92 3.32
CA ALA A 107 8.55 -61.71 1.87
C ALA A 107 7.18 -61.81 1.14
N ALA A 108 6.32 -62.74 1.56
CA ALA A 108 4.95 -62.79 1.07
C ALA A 108 4.11 -61.59 1.55
N GLY A 109 4.38 -61.08 2.75
CA GLY A 109 3.79 -59.86 3.31
C GLY A 109 4.14 -58.61 2.50
N THR A 110 5.43 -58.37 2.24
CA THR A 110 5.87 -57.21 1.44
C THR A 110 5.38 -57.30 -0.01
N ALA A 111 5.36 -58.49 -0.62
CA ALA A 111 4.78 -58.68 -1.95
C ALA A 111 3.27 -58.37 -1.99
N ARG A 112 2.51 -58.75 -0.94
CA ARG A 112 1.08 -58.38 -0.81
C ARG A 112 0.90 -56.87 -0.62
N GLN A 113 1.72 -56.24 0.22
CA GLN A 113 1.69 -54.78 0.44
C GLN A 113 2.02 -54.01 -0.84
N GLN A 114 3.02 -54.45 -1.61
CA GLN A 114 3.37 -53.85 -2.91
C GLN A 114 2.24 -54.02 -3.94
N ALA A 115 1.60 -55.20 -4.01
CA ALA A 115 0.44 -55.41 -4.87
C ALA A 115 -0.77 -54.55 -4.47
N GLN A 116 -1.01 -54.38 -3.17
CA GLN A 116 -2.07 -53.49 -2.65
C GLN A 116 -1.77 -52.01 -2.94
N ALA A 117 -0.54 -51.55 -2.74
CA ALA A 117 -0.12 -50.20 -3.07
C ALA A 117 -0.29 -49.90 -4.57
N ALA A 118 0.14 -50.81 -5.45
CA ALA A 118 -0.05 -50.66 -6.90
C ALA A 118 -1.53 -50.65 -7.30
N GLN A 119 -2.39 -51.42 -6.63
CA GLN A 119 -3.85 -51.37 -6.85
C GLN A 119 -4.47 -50.05 -6.40
N LEU A 120 -4.03 -49.51 -5.25
CA LEU A 120 -4.49 -48.20 -4.75
C LEU A 120 -4.00 -47.06 -5.66
N GLU A 121 -2.77 -47.09 -6.16
CA GLU A 121 -2.29 -46.10 -7.13
C GLU A 121 -3.15 -46.06 -8.41
N VAL A 122 -3.57 -47.22 -8.93
CA VAL A 122 -4.46 -47.29 -10.10
C VAL A 122 -5.82 -46.68 -9.77
N GLN A 123 -6.43 -47.04 -8.63
CA GLN A 123 -7.72 -46.48 -8.20
C GLN A 123 -7.66 -44.97 -7.94
N LEU A 124 -6.54 -44.46 -7.43
CA LEU A 124 -6.32 -43.01 -7.24
C LEU A 124 -6.14 -42.27 -8.57
N ARG A 125 -5.49 -42.88 -9.57
CA ARG A 125 -5.41 -42.33 -10.94
C ARG A 125 -6.79 -42.29 -11.60
N GLU A 126 -7.54 -43.40 -11.57
CA GLU A 126 -8.92 -43.47 -12.07
C GLU A 126 -9.83 -42.41 -11.42
N GLN A 127 -9.70 -42.17 -10.12
CA GLN A 127 -10.48 -41.13 -9.43
C GLN A 127 -10.01 -39.70 -9.73
N ALA A 128 -8.72 -39.48 -9.94
CA ALA A 128 -8.21 -38.18 -10.38
C ALA A 128 -8.73 -37.81 -11.79
N GLU A 129 -8.73 -38.77 -12.72
CA GLU A 129 -9.28 -38.59 -14.07
C GLU A 129 -10.80 -38.32 -14.06
N LEU A 130 -11.56 -39.05 -13.25
CA LEU A 130 -13.00 -38.81 -13.07
C LEU A 130 -13.30 -37.42 -12.47
N LEU A 131 -12.51 -36.98 -11.49
CA LEU A 131 -12.63 -35.64 -10.91
C LEU A 131 -12.27 -34.54 -11.91
N GLN A 132 -11.23 -34.72 -12.72
CA GLN A 132 -10.87 -33.79 -13.79
C GLN A 132 -12.00 -33.64 -14.82
N MET A 133 -12.60 -34.74 -15.28
CA MET A 133 -13.71 -34.68 -16.23
C MET A 133 -14.95 -33.95 -15.69
N GLU A 134 -15.32 -34.14 -14.41
CA GLU A 134 -16.46 -33.41 -13.82
C GLU A 134 -16.13 -31.93 -13.52
N VAL A 135 -14.87 -31.60 -13.24
CA VAL A 135 -14.40 -30.19 -13.17
C VAL A 135 -14.47 -29.52 -14.55
N GLU A 136 -13.98 -30.16 -15.61
CA GLU A 136 -14.10 -29.64 -16.99
C GLU A 136 -15.56 -29.50 -17.42
N ARG A 137 -16.41 -30.47 -17.06
CA ARG A 137 -17.85 -30.44 -17.32
C ARG A 137 -18.55 -29.28 -16.61
N SER A 138 -18.27 -29.07 -15.32
CA SER A 138 -18.84 -27.96 -14.55
C SER A 138 -18.35 -26.59 -15.04
N ALA A 139 -17.10 -26.47 -15.46
CA ALA A 139 -16.57 -25.28 -16.13
C ALA A 139 -17.26 -25.02 -17.48
N GLY A 140 -17.51 -26.06 -18.26
CA GLY A 140 -18.29 -26.00 -19.51
C GLY A 140 -19.73 -25.52 -19.30
N LEU A 141 -20.44 -26.10 -18.33
CA LEU A 141 -21.78 -25.63 -17.91
C LEU A 141 -21.75 -24.18 -17.41
N GLY A 142 -20.73 -23.80 -16.64
CA GLY A 142 -20.52 -22.43 -16.18
C GLY A 142 -20.19 -21.42 -17.31
N ALA A 143 -19.64 -21.87 -18.43
CA ALA A 143 -19.49 -21.05 -19.64
C ALA A 143 -20.82 -20.91 -20.39
N GLN A 144 -21.57 -22.01 -20.55
CA GLN A 144 -22.89 -22.02 -21.18
C GLN A 144 -23.90 -21.16 -20.43
N LEU A 145 -23.93 -21.25 -19.09
CA LEU A 145 -24.78 -20.44 -18.22
C LEU A 145 -24.50 -18.93 -18.38
N ARG A 146 -23.22 -18.52 -18.39
CA ARG A 146 -22.83 -17.12 -18.63
C ARG A 146 -23.26 -16.62 -20.01
N ALA A 147 -23.12 -17.44 -21.06
CA ALA A 147 -23.59 -17.11 -22.40
C ALA A 147 -25.13 -16.97 -22.46
N ALA A 148 -25.86 -17.88 -21.80
CA ALA A 148 -27.33 -17.83 -21.71
C ALA A 148 -27.82 -16.61 -20.91
N GLN A 149 -27.13 -16.25 -19.82
CA GLN A 149 -27.41 -15.04 -19.03
C GLN A 149 -27.23 -13.77 -19.86
N ALA A 150 -26.09 -13.62 -20.55
CA ALA A 150 -25.84 -12.47 -21.44
C ALA A 150 -26.86 -12.39 -22.59
N ALA A 151 -27.27 -13.53 -23.16
CA ALA A 151 -28.32 -13.58 -24.18
C ALA A 151 -29.69 -13.18 -23.61
N ALA A 152 -30.05 -13.63 -22.40
CA ALA A 152 -31.28 -13.27 -21.72
C ALA A 152 -31.33 -11.76 -21.37
N GLU A 153 -30.20 -11.17 -20.96
CA GLU A 153 -30.10 -9.74 -20.67
C GLU A 153 -30.20 -8.89 -21.93
N ALA A 154 -29.50 -9.25 -23.01
CA ALA A 154 -29.65 -8.60 -24.31
C ALA A 154 -31.09 -8.72 -24.87
N ALA A 155 -31.76 -9.85 -24.65
CA ALA A 155 -33.17 -10.03 -25.00
C ALA A 155 -34.10 -9.14 -24.15
N ARG A 156 -33.84 -9.01 -22.83
CA ARG A 156 -34.58 -8.10 -21.94
C ARG A 156 -34.41 -6.64 -22.36
N GLN A 157 -33.19 -6.22 -22.70
CA GLN A 157 -32.89 -4.87 -23.20
C GLN A 157 -33.68 -4.57 -24.48
N ARG A 158 -33.58 -5.43 -25.50
CA ARG A 158 -34.37 -5.30 -26.75
C ARG A 158 -35.88 -5.31 -26.51
N ALA A 159 -36.36 -6.14 -25.59
CA ALA A 159 -37.77 -6.17 -25.22
C ALA A 159 -38.21 -4.88 -24.51
N ALA A 160 -37.36 -4.26 -23.69
CA ALA A 160 -37.62 -2.98 -23.04
C ALA A 160 -37.56 -1.81 -24.04
N GLU A 161 -36.60 -1.80 -24.96
CA GLU A 161 -36.50 -0.84 -26.07
C GLU A 161 -37.73 -0.90 -26.97
N ALA A 162 -38.15 -2.11 -27.39
CA ALA A 162 -39.37 -2.30 -28.18
C ALA A 162 -40.65 -1.86 -27.45
N GLN A 163 -40.71 -2.05 -26.12
CA GLN A 163 -41.82 -1.54 -25.30
C GLN A 163 -41.78 -0.01 -25.17
N ALA A 164 -40.61 0.60 -24.98
CA ALA A 164 -40.44 2.05 -24.95
C ALA A 164 -40.81 2.70 -26.29
N ALA A 165 -40.42 2.09 -27.41
CA ALA A 165 -40.82 2.51 -28.75
C ALA A 165 -42.34 2.42 -28.94
N ALA A 166 -42.97 1.29 -28.62
CA ALA A 166 -44.42 1.13 -28.70
C ALA A 166 -45.19 2.11 -27.79
N HIS A 167 -44.66 2.43 -26.61
CA HIS A 167 -45.24 3.46 -25.73
C HIS A 167 -45.03 4.89 -26.26
N ALA A 168 -43.94 5.17 -26.98
CA ALA A 168 -43.69 6.46 -27.63
C ALA A 168 -44.55 6.67 -28.88
N GLU A 169 -44.80 5.62 -29.67
CA GLU A 169 -45.77 5.66 -30.78
C GLU A 169 -47.20 5.84 -30.27
N ALA A 170 -47.60 5.10 -29.23
CA ALA A 170 -48.92 5.23 -28.58
C ALA A 170 -49.14 6.58 -27.85
N ALA A 171 -48.10 7.40 -27.68
CA ALA A 171 -48.19 8.76 -27.15
C ALA A 171 -48.54 9.82 -28.22
N GLN A 172 -48.55 9.46 -29.51
CA GLN A 172 -48.98 10.34 -30.59
C GLN A 172 -50.52 10.33 -30.69
N PRO A 173 -51.21 11.49 -30.72
CA PRO A 173 -52.67 11.55 -30.67
C PRO A 173 -53.35 11.30 -32.03
N ALA A 174 -53.11 10.13 -32.64
CA ALA A 174 -53.80 9.65 -33.82
C ALA A 174 -53.86 8.11 -33.85
N ALA A 175 -55.04 7.54 -34.14
CA ALA A 175 -55.28 6.12 -34.34
C ALA A 175 -54.90 5.17 -33.18
N ALA A 176 -55.65 5.24 -32.07
CA ALA A 176 -55.81 4.08 -31.20
C ALA A 176 -56.73 3.06 -31.90
N ASP A 177 -56.19 1.87 -32.24
CA ASP A 177 -56.92 0.57 -32.38
C ASP A 177 -55.99 -0.59 -32.83
N HIS A 178 -54.69 -0.51 -32.54
CA HIS A 178 -53.76 -1.62 -32.72
C HIS A 178 -53.24 -2.10 -31.35
N PRO A 179 -53.53 -3.34 -30.93
CA PRO A 179 -52.98 -3.88 -29.69
C PRO A 179 -51.46 -4.01 -29.82
N ALA A 180 -50.74 -3.83 -28.71
CA ALA A 180 -49.28 -3.84 -28.66
C ALA A 180 -48.69 -5.03 -29.47
N GLY A 181 -47.92 -4.70 -30.51
CA GLY A 181 -47.73 -5.57 -31.66
C GLY A 181 -47.15 -6.95 -31.34
N PRO A 182 -47.46 -7.99 -32.16
CA PRO A 182 -47.10 -9.38 -31.87
C PRO A 182 -45.62 -9.60 -31.60
N ALA A 183 -44.73 -8.87 -32.29
CA ALA A 183 -43.29 -8.90 -32.06
C ALA A 183 -42.87 -8.57 -30.61
N ALA A 184 -43.59 -7.70 -29.90
CA ALA A 184 -43.34 -7.42 -28.49
C ALA A 184 -43.81 -8.59 -27.58
N GLY A 185 -44.84 -9.32 -27.99
CA GLY A 185 -45.25 -10.58 -27.35
C GLY A 185 -44.25 -11.71 -27.59
N GLU A 186 -43.74 -11.84 -28.81
CA GLU A 186 -42.72 -12.82 -29.21
C GLU A 186 -41.39 -12.57 -28.48
N LEU A 187 -40.93 -11.31 -28.39
CA LEU A 187 -39.74 -10.95 -27.60
C LEU A 187 -39.92 -11.25 -26.10
N ARG A 188 -41.11 -11.00 -25.53
CA ARG A 188 -41.43 -11.39 -24.15
C ARG A 188 -41.41 -12.91 -23.95
N LEU A 189 -41.95 -13.68 -24.91
CA LEU A 189 -41.87 -15.14 -24.91
C LEU A 189 -40.42 -15.65 -24.98
N GLN A 190 -39.59 -15.09 -25.87
CA GLN A 190 -38.16 -15.40 -25.96
C GLN A 190 -37.42 -15.09 -24.65
N VAL A 191 -37.71 -13.96 -24.00
CA VAL A 191 -37.17 -13.64 -22.67
C VAL A 191 -37.56 -14.69 -21.64
N THR A 192 -38.82 -15.15 -21.60
CA THR A 192 -39.23 -16.22 -20.66
C THR A 192 -38.62 -17.59 -20.98
N GLN A 193 -38.38 -17.91 -22.25
CA GLN A 193 -37.71 -19.15 -22.65
C GLN A 193 -36.22 -19.13 -22.28
N LEU A 194 -35.53 -18.01 -22.50
CA LEU A 194 -34.14 -17.81 -22.09
C LEU A 194 -34.00 -17.78 -20.55
N GLN A 195 -34.97 -17.22 -19.82
CA GLN A 195 -35.03 -17.32 -18.36
C GLN A 195 -35.09 -18.78 -17.88
N MET A 196 -36.03 -19.57 -18.43
CA MET A 196 -36.15 -21.00 -18.10
C MET A 196 -34.88 -21.79 -18.44
N GLN A 197 -34.19 -21.46 -19.54
CA GLN A 197 -32.91 -22.10 -19.90
C GLN A 197 -31.77 -21.70 -18.94
N VAL A 198 -31.72 -20.45 -18.48
CA VAL A 198 -30.77 -20.01 -17.43
C VAL A 198 -31.04 -20.72 -16.11
N GLU A 199 -32.31 -20.88 -15.72
CA GLU A 199 -32.70 -21.61 -14.51
C GLU A 199 -32.35 -23.11 -14.59
N GLN A 200 -32.55 -23.75 -15.74
CA GLN A 200 -32.16 -25.14 -15.99
C GLN A 200 -30.63 -25.33 -15.95
N LEU A 201 -29.87 -24.49 -16.65
CA LEU A 201 -28.40 -24.55 -16.64
C LEU A 201 -27.79 -24.20 -15.27
N ALA A 202 -28.47 -23.38 -14.46
CA ALA A 202 -28.08 -23.13 -13.08
C ALA A 202 -28.29 -24.38 -12.20
N ALA A 203 -29.44 -25.05 -12.32
CA ALA A 203 -29.72 -26.29 -11.60
C ALA A 203 -28.75 -27.42 -11.98
N ASP A 204 -28.49 -27.62 -13.28
CA ASP A 204 -27.51 -28.61 -13.77
C ASP A 204 -26.08 -28.32 -13.26
N LYS A 205 -25.72 -27.04 -13.14
CA LYS A 205 -24.44 -26.62 -12.54
C LYS A 205 -24.38 -26.91 -11.04
N GLU A 206 -25.40 -26.54 -10.27
CA GLU A 206 -25.46 -26.83 -8.83
C GLU A 206 -25.37 -28.33 -8.55
N ASP A 207 -26.05 -29.16 -9.35
CA ASP A 207 -26.01 -30.61 -9.22
C ASP A 207 -24.67 -31.22 -9.65
N GLY A 208 -23.96 -30.61 -10.60
CA GLY A 208 -22.56 -30.93 -10.89
C GLY A 208 -21.63 -30.61 -9.72
N GLU A 209 -21.77 -29.41 -9.13
CA GLU A 209 -20.99 -28.97 -7.97
C GLU A 209 -21.25 -29.83 -6.73
N ARG A 210 -22.51 -30.25 -6.50
CA ARG A 210 -22.87 -31.23 -5.45
C ARG A 210 -22.15 -32.57 -5.65
N ARG A 211 -22.21 -33.15 -6.85
CA ARG A 211 -21.56 -34.44 -7.16
C ARG A 211 -20.04 -34.36 -7.02
N ALA A 212 -19.42 -33.26 -7.45
CA ALA A 212 -17.99 -33.02 -7.27
C ALA A 212 -17.60 -32.88 -5.79
N ALA A 213 -18.40 -32.18 -4.98
CA ALA A 213 -18.17 -32.04 -3.54
C ALA A 213 -18.35 -33.37 -2.79
N GLU A 214 -19.36 -34.18 -3.14
CA GLU A 214 -19.56 -35.52 -2.59
C GLU A 214 -18.40 -36.45 -2.97
N ALA A 215 -17.97 -36.45 -4.24
CA ALA A 215 -16.81 -37.23 -4.69
C ALA A 215 -15.55 -36.85 -3.90
N LEU A 216 -15.24 -35.55 -3.79
CA LEU A 216 -14.10 -35.04 -3.02
C LEU A 216 -14.17 -35.45 -1.55
N ALA A 217 -15.34 -35.35 -0.90
CA ALA A 217 -15.53 -35.75 0.49
C ALA A 217 -15.35 -37.28 0.68
N THR A 218 -15.71 -38.10 -0.30
CA THR A 218 -15.42 -39.55 -0.24
C THR A 218 -13.95 -39.87 -0.48
N ALA A 219 -13.25 -39.12 -1.32
CA ALA A 219 -11.81 -39.27 -1.55
C ALA A 219 -11.00 -38.86 -0.31
N GLN A 220 -11.31 -37.70 0.30
CA GLN A 220 -10.68 -37.24 1.55
C GLN A 220 -10.79 -38.30 2.67
N ARG A 221 -11.99 -38.85 2.88
CA ARG A 221 -12.21 -39.92 3.88
C ARG A 221 -11.44 -41.21 3.57
N ARG A 222 -11.14 -41.54 2.31
CA ARG A 222 -10.27 -42.68 1.97
C ARG A 222 -8.83 -42.39 2.38
N CYS A 223 -8.29 -41.24 1.98
CA CYS A 223 -6.94 -40.81 2.37
C CYS A 223 -6.76 -40.72 3.89
N GLU A 224 -7.78 -40.27 4.64
CA GLU A 224 -7.76 -40.26 6.11
C GLU A 224 -7.70 -41.67 6.71
N ASN A 225 -8.50 -42.60 6.21
CA ASN A 225 -8.51 -44.00 6.66
C ASN A 225 -7.21 -44.73 6.30
N GLU A 226 -6.66 -44.49 5.10
CA GLU A 226 -5.39 -45.05 4.64
C GLU A 226 -4.21 -44.48 5.44
N ALA A 227 -4.19 -43.18 5.73
CA ALA A 227 -3.20 -42.57 6.63
C ALA A 227 -3.30 -43.11 8.06
N ALA A 228 -4.50 -43.42 8.55
CA ALA A 228 -4.69 -44.07 9.86
C ALA A 228 -4.16 -45.52 9.86
N ALA A 229 -4.40 -46.28 8.77
CA ALA A 229 -3.86 -47.63 8.61
C ALA A 229 -2.32 -47.65 8.50
N ALA A 230 -1.73 -46.71 7.74
CA ALA A 230 -0.28 -46.56 7.64
C ALA A 230 0.38 -46.26 9.01
N ARG A 231 -0.22 -45.37 9.82
CA ARG A 231 0.24 -45.09 11.19
C ARG A 231 0.12 -46.30 12.14
N MET A 232 -0.86 -47.18 11.93
CA MET A 232 -0.98 -48.43 12.69
C MET A 232 0.15 -49.40 12.33
N LEU A 233 0.44 -49.57 11.03
CA LEU A 233 1.52 -50.43 10.54
C LEU A 233 2.90 -49.92 10.96
N GLN A 234 3.11 -48.59 10.98
CA GLN A 234 4.35 -47.98 11.49
C GLN A 234 4.60 -48.35 12.96
N ARG A 235 3.59 -48.21 13.83
CA ARG A 235 3.70 -48.61 15.25
C ARG A 235 3.98 -50.09 15.43
N GLN A 236 3.33 -50.96 14.66
CA GLN A 236 3.58 -52.40 14.69
C GLN A 236 5.00 -52.75 14.25
N LEU A 237 5.59 -51.98 13.32
CA LEU A 237 6.98 -52.12 12.92
C LEU A 237 7.95 -51.62 14.01
N GLU A 238 7.67 -50.47 14.63
CA GLU A 238 8.42 -49.92 15.76
C GLU A 238 8.46 -50.90 16.96
N GLU A 239 7.30 -51.46 17.31
CA GLU A 239 7.17 -52.51 18.35
C GLU A 239 7.98 -53.77 18.00
N ALA A 240 7.92 -54.23 16.74
CA ALA A 240 8.68 -55.39 16.28
C ALA A 240 10.21 -55.16 16.27
N VAL A 241 10.66 -53.95 15.92
CA VAL A 241 12.08 -53.56 15.97
C VAL A 241 12.58 -53.53 17.42
N ALA A 242 11.85 -52.91 18.34
CA ALA A 242 12.22 -52.87 19.76
C ALA A 242 12.32 -54.28 20.38
N LEU A 243 11.44 -55.21 20.00
CA LEU A 243 11.52 -56.61 20.42
C LEU A 243 12.76 -57.34 19.84
N ALA A 244 13.12 -57.06 18.58
CA ALA A 244 14.32 -57.62 17.95
C ALA A 244 15.62 -57.09 18.57
N GLU A 245 15.67 -55.79 18.88
CA GLU A 245 16.79 -55.17 19.58
C GLU A 245 16.98 -55.78 20.98
N GLY A 246 15.90 -55.94 21.76
CA GLY A 246 15.95 -56.60 23.06
C GLY A 246 16.44 -58.06 22.99
N ALA A 247 16.01 -58.81 21.98
CA ALA A 247 16.50 -60.18 21.74
C ALA A 247 17.99 -60.21 21.37
N SER A 248 18.47 -59.23 20.58
CA SER A 248 19.88 -59.11 20.22
C SER A 248 20.77 -58.76 21.42
N ALA A 249 20.32 -57.88 22.32
CA ALA A 249 21.03 -57.52 23.54
C ALA A 249 21.17 -58.73 24.49
N ALA A 250 20.08 -59.50 24.63
CA ALA A 250 20.10 -60.75 25.39
C ALA A 250 21.12 -61.76 24.82
N ARG A 251 21.18 -61.92 23.49
CA ARG A 251 22.17 -62.78 22.81
C ARG A 251 23.61 -62.40 23.14
N HIS A 252 23.98 -61.12 23.01
CA HIS A 252 25.35 -60.66 23.29
C HIS A 252 25.79 -60.97 24.74
N SER A 253 24.87 -60.88 25.72
CA SER A 253 25.18 -61.22 27.11
C SER A 253 25.50 -62.71 27.32
N LEU A 254 24.89 -63.61 26.52
CA LEU A 254 25.13 -65.05 26.59
C LEU A 254 26.44 -65.44 25.89
N GLU A 255 26.77 -64.79 24.77
CA GLU A 255 28.04 -64.99 24.06
C GLU A 255 29.24 -64.53 24.92
N ALA A 256 29.12 -63.41 25.64
CA ALA A 256 30.12 -62.97 26.60
C ALA A 256 30.32 -63.97 27.77
N ALA A 257 29.25 -64.60 28.24
CA ALA A 257 29.32 -65.61 29.31
C ALA A 257 29.97 -66.93 28.86
N LEU A 258 29.86 -67.29 27.57
CA LEU A 258 30.53 -68.46 26.98
C LEU A 258 32.04 -68.24 26.87
N ALA A 259 32.47 -67.09 26.36
CA ALA A 259 33.90 -66.78 26.18
C ALA A 259 34.70 -66.86 27.50
N GLY A 260 34.09 -66.48 28.63
CA GLY A 260 34.71 -66.64 29.96
C GLY A 260 34.94 -68.10 30.37
N LYS A 261 34.10 -69.03 29.92
CA LYS A 261 34.24 -70.47 30.21
C LYS A 261 35.20 -71.21 29.29
N GLU A 262 35.45 -70.69 28.09
CA GLU A 262 36.49 -71.22 27.20
C GLU A 262 37.89 -70.92 27.75
N GLN A 263 38.10 -69.75 28.37
CA GLN A 263 39.38 -69.39 29.02
C GLN A 263 39.73 -70.31 30.20
N GLU A 264 38.74 -70.73 31.00
CA GLU A 264 38.93 -71.68 32.10
C GLU A 264 39.42 -73.05 31.61
N LEU A 265 38.99 -73.50 30.43
CA LEU A 265 39.38 -74.81 29.86
C LEU A 265 40.82 -74.82 29.35
N VAL A 266 41.30 -73.72 28.75
CA VAL A 266 42.69 -73.61 28.25
C VAL A 266 43.70 -73.72 29.41
N ALA A 267 43.38 -73.16 30.57
CA ALA A 267 44.22 -73.24 31.78
C ALA A 267 44.34 -74.67 32.37
N LEU A 268 43.40 -75.56 32.05
CA LEU A 268 43.43 -76.97 32.46
C LEU A 268 44.17 -77.86 31.44
N GLN A 269 44.18 -77.48 30.16
CA GLN A 269 44.85 -78.25 29.10
C GLN A 269 46.38 -78.25 29.23
N THR A 270 46.98 -77.13 29.63
CA THR A 270 48.45 -77.00 29.82
C THR A 270 48.99 -77.90 30.94
N GLN A 271 48.14 -78.35 31.88
CA GLN A 271 48.54 -79.23 32.97
C GLN A 271 48.59 -80.72 32.56
N LEU A 272 48.14 -81.06 31.34
CA LEU A 272 47.95 -82.44 30.87
C LEU A 272 49.07 -82.98 29.97
N GLU A 273 50.04 -82.14 29.59
CA GLU A 273 51.07 -82.53 28.61
C GLU A 273 52.17 -83.44 29.20
N GLY A 274 52.46 -83.34 30.51
CA GLY A 274 53.63 -83.93 31.14
C GLY A 274 53.62 -85.43 31.45
N ALA A 275 52.58 -86.20 31.11
CA ALA A 275 52.47 -87.62 31.52
C ALA A 275 51.73 -88.52 30.51
N LYS A 276 52.43 -89.03 29.48
CA LYS A 276 51.84 -89.91 28.43
C LYS A 276 52.79 -91.03 27.96
N SER A 277 52.60 -92.26 28.47
CA SER A 277 53.01 -93.58 27.91
C SER A 277 52.91 -94.66 29.01
N SER A 278 52.42 -95.89 28.82
CA SER A 278 51.58 -96.57 27.79
C SER A 278 50.60 -97.52 28.54
N GLY A 279 49.93 -98.57 28.07
CA GLY A 279 49.81 -99.33 26.80
C GLY A 279 49.39 -100.79 27.14
N GLY A 280 48.52 -101.51 26.41
CA GLY A 280 47.75 -101.19 25.19
C GLY A 280 46.68 -102.26 24.86
N ASP A 281 46.67 -102.73 23.61
CA ASP A 281 46.03 -103.95 23.06
C ASP A 281 44.50 -104.15 23.11
N GLY A 282 43.73 -103.23 23.69
CA GLY A 282 42.35 -102.97 23.23
C GLY A 282 42.27 -102.22 21.88
N VAL A 283 43.40 -102.12 21.16
CA VAL A 283 43.70 -100.99 20.27
C VAL A 283 43.38 -101.25 18.79
N LEU A 284 43.75 -102.38 18.18
CA LEU A 284 43.63 -102.55 16.72
C LEU A 284 42.19 -102.46 16.18
N VAL A 285 41.22 -103.04 16.91
CA VAL A 285 39.80 -102.99 16.51
C VAL A 285 39.18 -101.60 16.75
N LYS A 286 39.83 -100.76 17.56
CA LYS A 286 39.52 -99.34 17.68
C LYS A 286 40.22 -98.53 16.59
N SER A 287 41.53 -98.70 16.36
CA SER A 287 42.29 -97.89 15.39
C SER A 287 41.73 -97.98 13.96
N LEU A 288 41.24 -99.15 13.52
CA LEU A 288 40.60 -99.29 12.20
C LEU A 288 39.22 -98.63 12.12
N ARG A 289 38.50 -98.47 13.25
CA ARG A 289 37.26 -97.68 13.32
C ARG A 289 37.56 -96.18 13.42
N ASN A 290 38.56 -95.81 14.21
CA ASN A 290 39.05 -94.44 14.34
C ASN A 290 39.53 -93.92 12.97
N GLN A 291 40.31 -94.69 12.21
CA GLN A 291 40.77 -94.28 10.87
C GLN A 291 39.61 -94.08 9.87
N LEU A 292 38.53 -94.87 9.98
CA LEU A 292 37.32 -94.63 9.18
C LEU A 292 36.64 -93.32 9.61
N GLN A 293 36.49 -93.10 10.92
CA GLN A 293 35.93 -91.88 11.50
C GLN A 293 36.78 -90.62 11.23
N GLU A 294 38.10 -90.75 11.13
CA GLU A 294 39.05 -89.69 10.76
C GLU A 294 38.88 -89.29 9.29
N GLN A 295 38.68 -90.26 8.38
CA GLN A 295 38.36 -89.96 6.98
C GLN A 295 36.94 -89.36 6.84
N GLU A 296 35.96 -89.85 7.59
CA GLU A 296 34.62 -89.26 7.65
C GLU A 296 34.65 -87.83 8.20
N ALA A 297 35.47 -87.55 9.22
CA ALA A 297 35.68 -86.20 9.78
C ALA A 297 36.36 -85.26 8.78
N LEU A 298 37.44 -85.69 8.10
CA LEU A 298 38.09 -84.88 7.06
C LEU A 298 37.14 -84.57 5.89
N VAL A 299 36.25 -85.50 5.53
CA VAL A 299 35.20 -85.27 4.52
C VAL A 299 34.11 -84.32 5.05
N ALA A 300 33.80 -84.34 6.34
CA ALA A 300 32.89 -83.38 6.97
C ALA A 300 33.49 -81.96 7.03
N ASP A 301 34.75 -81.80 7.45
CA ASP A 301 35.44 -80.51 7.46
C ASP A 301 35.64 -79.96 6.04
N ALA A 302 35.91 -80.81 5.04
CA ALA A 302 35.96 -80.41 3.64
C ALA A 302 34.58 -79.97 3.06
N ARG A 303 33.46 -80.40 3.65
CA ARG A 303 32.11 -79.88 3.35
C ARG A 303 31.89 -78.55 4.06
N ARG A 304 32.18 -78.49 5.36
CA ARG A 304 32.09 -77.29 6.21
C ARG A 304 32.89 -76.11 5.67
N LEU A 305 34.11 -76.33 5.17
CA LEU A 305 34.92 -75.28 4.55
C LEU A 305 34.35 -74.79 3.21
N ARG A 306 33.66 -75.66 2.45
CA ARG A 306 32.94 -75.26 1.22
C ARG A 306 31.68 -74.48 1.54
N GLU A 307 30.95 -74.87 2.59
CA GLU A 307 29.81 -74.13 3.12
C GLU A 307 30.23 -72.75 3.65
N GLN A 308 31.36 -72.66 4.37
CA GLN A 308 31.92 -71.37 4.80
C GLN A 308 32.36 -70.49 3.62
N ALA A 309 33.02 -71.06 2.59
CA ALA A 309 33.38 -70.32 1.38
C ALA A 309 32.13 -69.82 0.62
N HIS A 310 31.07 -70.63 0.56
CA HIS A 310 29.77 -70.25 0.00
C HIS A 310 29.11 -69.14 0.82
N ASN A 311 29.11 -69.24 2.16
CA ASN A 311 28.57 -68.21 3.04
C ASN A 311 29.33 -66.87 2.91
N VAL A 312 30.66 -66.90 2.77
CA VAL A 312 31.46 -65.68 2.47
C VAL A 312 31.10 -65.11 1.09
N HIS A 313 30.82 -65.94 0.09
CA HIS A 313 30.35 -65.48 -1.22
C HIS A 313 28.95 -64.84 -1.13
N VAL A 314 28.00 -65.46 -0.43
CA VAL A 314 26.64 -64.93 -0.22
C VAL A 314 26.67 -63.64 0.60
N LEU A 315 27.53 -63.53 1.63
CA LEU A 315 27.71 -62.29 2.39
C LEU A 315 28.30 -61.17 1.53
N ARG A 316 29.19 -61.47 0.58
CA ARG A 316 29.65 -60.49 -0.42
C ARG A 316 28.54 -60.07 -1.36
N GLU A 317 27.74 -61.00 -1.90
CA GLU A 317 26.58 -60.65 -2.72
C GLU A 317 25.56 -59.80 -1.96
N LEU A 318 25.33 -60.08 -0.67
CA LEU A 318 24.42 -59.29 0.18
C LEU A 318 24.98 -57.90 0.48
N LEU A 319 26.30 -57.77 0.67
CA LEU A 319 26.98 -56.48 0.79
C LEU A 319 26.88 -55.70 -0.53
N GLU A 320 27.21 -56.31 -1.67
CA GLU A 320 27.09 -55.70 -3.00
C GLU A 320 25.64 -55.28 -3.32
N ARG A 321 24.64 -56.07 -2.90
CA ARG A 321 23.21 -55.72 -3.01
C ARG A 321 22.80 -54.59 -2.06
N ALA A 322 23.39 -54.51 -0.86
CA ALA A 322 23.16 -53.41 0.08
C ALA A 322 23.80 -52.11 -0.42
N GLU A 323 25.04 -52.18 -0.91
CA GLU A 323 25.73 -51.06 -1.56
C GLU A 323 25.01 -50.59 -2.83
N ALA A 324 24.50 -51.51 -3.66
CA ALA A 324 23.72 -51.13 -4.84
C ALA A 324 22.43 -50.37 -4.46
N ARG A 325 21.73 -50.80 -3.40
CA ARG A 325 20.57 -50.07 -2.86
C ARG A 325 20.94 -48.73 -2.24
N ALA A 326 22.09 -48.65 -1.55
CA ALA A 326 22.59 -47.41 -0.98
C ALA A 326 22.91 -46.40 -2.09
N ARG A 327 23.63 -46.82 -3.15
CA ARG A 327 23.92 -45.99 -4.32
C ARG A 327 22.64 -45.55 -5.04
N GLN A 328 21.66 -46.44 -5.22
CA GLN A 328 20.35 -46.09 -5.79
C GLN A 328 19.59 -45.06 -4.93
N ALA A 329 19.71 -45.12 -3.59
CA ALA A 329 19.14 -44.11 -2.71
C ALA A 329 19.91 -42.78 -2.79
N GLU A 330 21.25 -42.82 -2.86
CA GLU A 330 22.11 -41.64 -3.05
C GLU A 330 21.88 -40.96 -4.40
N GLU A 331 21.62 -41.73 -5.47
CA GLU A 331 21.26 -41.24 -6.81
C GLU A 331 19.91 -40.52 -6.83
N LEU A 332 19.00 -40.82 -5.90
CA LEU A 332 17.68 -40.17 -5.76
C LEU A 332 17.67 -38.98 -4.77
N LEU A 333 18.72 -38.79 -3.97
CA LEU A 333 18.87 -37.60 -3.11
C LEU A 333 18.88 -36.25 -3.87
N PRO A 334 19.55 -36.07 -5.03
CA PRO A 334 19.46 -34.81 -5.78
C PRO A 334 18.02 -34.54 -6.26
N ASP A 335 17.34 -35.54 -6.83
CA ASP A 335 15.95 -35.39 -7.30
C ASP A 335 15.02 -34.99 -6.15
N ALA A 336 15.20 -35.58 -4.96
CA ALA A 336 14.44 -35.22 -3.76
C ALA A 336 14.73 -33.77 -3.29
N ALA A 337 15.97 -33.30 -3.39
CA ALA A 337 16.34 -31.92 -3.05
C ALA A 337 15.80 -30.90 -4.08
N ASP A 338 15.85 -31.23 -5.37
CA ASP A 338 15.30 -30.38 -6.44
C ASP A 338 13.76 -30.29 -6.34
N LEU A 339 13.08 -31.38 -5.98
CA LEU A 339 11.64 -31.38 -5.70
C LEU A 339 11.29 -30.58 -4.43
N GLN A 340 12.12 -30.62 -3.38
CA GLN A 340 11.96 -29.75 -2.21
C GLN A 340 12.13 -28.26 -2.58
N GLY A 341 13.15 -27.92 -3.37
CA GLY A 341 13.34 -26.56 -3.87
C GLY A 341 12.19 -26.05 -4.76
N GLN A 342 11.59 -26.94 -5.57
CA GLN A 342 10.39 -26.63 -6.36
C GLN A 342 9.17 -26.40 -5.46
N LEU A 343 8.98 -27.20 -4.41
CA LEU A 343 7.91 -27.03 -3.43
C LEU A 343 8.05 -25.69 -2.68
N GLU A 344 9.23 -25.39 -2.14
CA GLU A 344 9.50 -24.11 -1.46
C GLU A 344 9.27 -22.91 -2.39
N ALA A 345 9.68 -23.00 -3.66
CA ALA A 345 9.46 -21.95 -4.65
C ALA A 345 7.96 -21.75 -4.97
N ALA A 346 7.17 -22.84 -5.04
CA ALA A 346 5.73 -22.79 -5.24
C ALA A 346 5.01 -22.21 -4.01
N GLU A 347 5.40 -22.61 -2.80
CA GLU A 347 4.87 -22.05 -1.56
C GLU A 347 5.16 -20.55 -1.43
N GLN A 348 6.38 -20.10 -1.75
CA GLN A 348 6.73 -18.68 -1.78
C GLN A 348 5.90 -17.89 -2.80
N GLN A 349 5.59 -18.47 -3.98
CA GLN A 349 4.68 -17.86 -4.94
C GLN A 349 3.24 -17.77 -4.41
N LEU A 350 2.73 -18.83 -3.78
CA LEU A 350 1.40 -18.85 -3.16
C LEU A 350 1.29 -17.89 -1.96
N GLN A 351 2.35 -17.68 -1.19
CA GLN A 351 2.41 -16.66 -0.13
C GLN A 351 2.37 -15.25 -0.72
N ARG A 352 3.15 -14.98 -1.78
CA ARG A 352 3.14 -13.68 -2.47
C ARG A 352 1.76 -13.36 -3.07
N TRP A 353 1.08 -14.34 -3.68
CA TRP A 353 -0.29 -14.16 -4.15
C TRP A 353 -1.28 -13.92 -3.01
N ARG A 354 -1.15 -14.63 -1.87
CA ARG A 354 -1.99 -14.38 -0.69
C ARG A 354 -1.89 -12.94 -0.19
N VAL A 355 -0.67 -12.42 -0.02
CA VAL A 355 -0.45 -11.02 0.42
C VAL A 355 -1.05 -10.00 -0.56
N ILE A 356 -1.04 -10.28 -1.86
CA ILE A 356 -1.68 -9.41 -2.87
C ILE A 356 -3.22 -9.45 -2.75
N VAL A 357 -3.80 -10.64 -2.60
CA VAL A 357 -5.25 -10.83 -2.47
C VAL A 357 -5.77 -10.29 -1.13
N GLU A 358 -5.10 -10.58 -0.02
CA GLU A 358 -5.40 -10.04 1.32
C GLU A 358 -5.28 -8.50 1.37
N GLY A 359 -4.41 -7.91 0.54
CA GLY A 359 -4.30 -6.46 0.35
C GLY A 359 -5.36 -5.83 -0.56
N THR A 360 -6.21 -6.62 -1.23
CA THR A 360 -7.23 -6.15 -2.18
C THR A 360 -8.63 -6.64 -1.77
N ALA A 361 -9.35 -5.79 -1.04
CA ALA A 361 -10.59 -6.14 -0.33
C ALA A 361 -11.75 -6.71 -1.18
N ASP A 362 -11.70 -6.56 -2.51
CA ASP A 362 -12.73 -7.02 -3.46
C ASP A 362 -12.31 -8.26 -4.29
N CYS A 363 -11.13 -8.85 -4.03
CA CYS A 363 -10.58 -9.99 -4.78
C CYS A 363 -10.67 -11.30 -3.99
N ALA A 364 -11.11 -12.39 -4.61
CA ALA A 364 -11.10 -13.74 -4.04
C ALA A 364 -9.99 -14.61 -4.64
N GLY A 365 -9.57 -14.35 -5.88
CA GLY A 365 -8.47 -15.05 -6.55
C GLY A 365 -7.62 -14.15 -7.48
N PRO A 366 -6.56 -14.70 -8.09
CA PRO A 366 -5.65 -13.93 -8.95
C PRO A 366 -6.31 -13.34 -10.20
N GLU A 367 -7.36 -13.97 -10.72
CA GLU A 367 -8.13 -13.47 -11.87
C GLU A 367 -8.89 -12.18 -11.52
N ASP A 368 -9.44 -12.07 -10.31
CA ASP A 368 -10.10 -10.85 -9.82
C ASP A 368 -9.11 -9.68 -9.74
N VAL A 369 -7.87 -9.95 -9.34
CA VAL A 369 -6.80 -8.93 -9.30
C VAL A 369 -6.48 -8.42 -10.71
N LEU A 370 -6.53 -9.27 -11.74
CA LEU A 370 -6.36 -8.86 -13.14
C LEU A 370 -7.57 -8.08 -13.67
N HIS A 371 -8.80 -8.48 -13.31
CA HIS A 371 -10.01 -7.72 -13.63
C HIS A 371 -10.03 -6.35 -12.94
N LEU A 372 -9.64 -6.28 -11.67
CA LEU A 372 -9.48 -5.04 -10.92
C LEU A 372 -8.42 -4.14 -11.57
N LEU A 373 -7.24 -4.68 -11.89
CA LEU A 373 -6.16 -3.95 -12.57
C LEU A 373 -6.62 -3.38 -13.92
N ASN A 374 -7.30 -4.17 -14.75
CA ASN A 374 -7.85 -3.71 -16.03
C ASN A 374 -8.91 -2.62 -15.82
N SER A 375 -9.82 -2.77 -14.84
CA SER A 375 -10.80 -1.73 -14.50
C SER A 375 -10.16 -0.42 -14.02
N LEU A 376 -9.04 -0.50 -13.29
CA LEU A 376 -8.28 0.65 -12.83
C LEU A 376 -7.51 1.30 -13.99
N GLN A 377 -6.96 0.52 -14.91
CA GLN A 377 -6.32 1.02 -16.14
C GLN A 377 -7.33 1.70 -17.07
N GLN A 378 -8.54 1.15 -17.21
CA GLN A 378 -9.64 1.78 -17.95
C GLN A 378 -10.05 3.12 -17.32
N ARG A 379 -10.33 3.14 -16.00
CA ARG A 379 -10.62 4.38 -15.27
C ARG A 379 -9.47 5.40 -15.34
N GLN A 380 -8.22 4.95 -15.37
CA GLN A 380 -7.05 5.81 -15.53
C GLN A 380 -6.98 6.40 -16.95
N MET A 381 -7.31 5.64 -17.99
CA MET A 381 -7.44 6.17 -19.35
C MET A 381 -8.61 7.15 -19.47
N GLU A 382 -9.79 6.83 -18.92
CA GLU A 382 -10.95 7.73 -18.89
C GLU A 382 -10.62 9.06 -18.19
N ALA A 383 -9.98 9.01 -17.02
CA ALA A 383 -9.53 10.19 -16.29
C ALA A 383 -8.45 10.98 -17.05
N ALA A 384 -7.55 10.31 -17.77
CA ALA A 384 -6.53 10.95 -18.59
C ALA A 384 -7.14 11.66 -19.82
N VAL A 385 -8.14 11.05 -20.48
CA VAL A 385 -8.90 11.67 -21.57
C VAL A 385 -9.67 12.89 -21.06
N GLN A 386 -10.42 12.75 -19.97
CA GLN A 386 -11.14 13.89 -19.36
C GLN A 386 -10.19 15.02 -18.93
N ALA A 387 -9.01 14.70 -18.41
CA ALA A 387 -7.99 15.70 -18.11
C ALA A 387 -7.45 16.38 -19.38
N GLY A 388 -7.32 15.64 -20.48
CA GLY A 388 -7.02 16.17 -21.83
C GLY A 388 -8.09 17.14 -22.31
N ASP A 389 -9.35 16.72 -22.34
CA ASP A 389 -10.51 17.54 -22.74
C ASP A 389 -10.56 18.86 -21.96
N LYS A 390 -10.34 18.81 -20.63
CA LYS A 390 -10.30 20.01 -19.79
C LYS A 390 -9.04 20.86 -19.98
N CYS A 391 -7.90 20.29 -20.37
CA CYS A 391 -6.75 21.08 -20.80
C CYS A 391 -7.03 21.79 -22.13
N GLU A 392 -7.73 21.16 -23.07
CA GLU A 392 -8.12 21.79 -24.34
C GLU A 392 -9.17 22.89 -24.15
N GLU A 393 -10.22 22.67 -23.34
CA GLU A 393 -11.17 23.72 -22.96
C GLU A 393 -10.46 24.95 -22.36
N ILE A 394 -9.50 24.72 -21.44
CA ILE A 394 -8.69 25.80 -20.83
C ILE A 394 -7.79 26.49 -21.88
N ALA A 395 -7.22 25.76 -22.84
CA ALA A 395 -6.42 26.34 -23.91
C ALA A 395 -7.26 27.19 -24.87
N GLN A 396 -8.44 26.71 -25.26
CA GLN A 396 -9.41 27.44 -26.09
C GLN A 396 -9.89 28.72 -25.39
N LEU A 397 -10.26 28.64 -24.10
CA LEU A 397 -10.67 29.81 -23.31
C LEU A 397 -9.53 30.84 -23.15
N ARG A 398 -8.28 30.39 -22.97
CA ARG A 398 -7.10 31.28 -22.94
C ARG A 398 -6.86 31.97 -24.29
N SER A 399 -7.02 31.23 -25.40
CA SER A 399 -6.91 31.79 -26.76
C SER A 399 -7.99 32.85 -27.02
N ALA A 400 -9.25 32.55 -26.67
CA ALA A 400 -10.37 33.48 -26.78
C ALA A 400 -10.17 34.74 -25.91
N ALA A 401 -9.65 34.59 -24.68
CA ALA A 401 -9.33 35.71 -23.80
C ALA A 401 -8.19 36.59 -24.37
N ALA A 402 -7.15 35.98 -24.95
CA ALA A 402 -6.06 36.71 -25.60
C ALA A 402 -6.56 37.49 -26.84
N ALA A 403 -7.40 36.88 -27.67
CA ALA A 403 -8.03 37.55 -28.81
C ALA A 403 -8.95 38.71 -28.38
N ALA A 404 -9.74 38.53 -27.32
CA ALA A 404 -10.58 39.60 -26.76
C ALA A 404 -9.76 40.78 -26.20
N LEU A 405 -8.60 40.50 -25.58
CA LEU A 405 -7.68 41.55 -25.12
C LEU A 405 -7.01 42.29 -26.29
N ALA A 406 -6.61 41.59 -27.36
CA ALA A 406 -6.07 42.22 -28.56
C ALA A 406 -7.11 43.15 -29.23
N ALA A 407 -8.34 42.64 -29.44
CA ALA A 407 -9.44 43.43 -30.01
C ALA A 407 -9.82 44.65 -29.15
N ARG A 408 -9.68 44.57 -27.81
CA ARG A 408 -9.83 45.72 -26.92
C ARG A 408 -8.75 46.78 -27.17
N VAL A 409 -7.48 46.38 -27.25
CA VAL A 409 -6.36 47.33 -27.50
C VAL A 409 -6.49 47.99 -28.88
N GLU A 410 -6.92 47.25 -29.90
CA GLU A 410 -7.24 47.81 -31.22
C GLU A 410 -8.40 48.81 -31.17
N ALA A 411 -9.45 48.53 -30.40
CA ALA A 411 -10.57 49.45 -30.20
C ALA A 411 -10.16 50.73 -29.44
N GLU A 412 -9.31 50.62 -28.41
CA GLU A 412 -8.76 51.76 -27.66
C GLU A 412 -7.81 52.62 -28.51
N ALA A 413 -7.03 52.00 -29.41
CA ALA A 413 -6.23 52.72 -30.40
C ALA A 413 -7.12 53.45 -31.42
N ALA A 414 -8.23 52.83 -31.84
CA ALA A 414 -9.17 53.44 -32.77
C ALA A 414 -9.96 54.62 -32.15
N THR A 415 -10.41 54.51 -30.89
CA THR A 415 -11.11 55.62 -30.21
C THR A 415 -10.18 56.80 -29.95
N THR A 416 -8.94 56.56 -29.51
CA THR A 416 -7.97 57.64 -29.28
C THR A 416 -7.56 58.34 -30.59
N ALA A 417 -7.40 57.60 -31.70
CA ALA A 417 -7.18 58.19 -33.02
C ALA A 417 -8.39 59.02 -33.51
N ALA A 418 -9.62 58.54 -33.31
CA ALA A 418 -10.84 59.28 -33.66
C ALA A 418 -11.01 60.56 -32.82
N GLN A 419 -10.71 60.51 -31.53
CA GLN A 419 -10.74 61.67 -30.63
C GLN A 419 -9.68 62.73 -31.02
N ALA A 420 -8.48 62.31 -31.43
CA ALA A 420 -7.46 63.22 -31.95
C ALA A 420 -7.93 63.92 -33.24
N ALA A 421 -8.42 63.15 -34.22
CA ALA A 421 -8.94 63.70 -35.48
C ALA A 421 -10.13 64.65 -35.28
N ALA A 422 -11.03 64.36 -34.33
CA ALA A 422 -12.12 65.25 -33.95
C ALA A 422 -11.61 66.56 -33.31
N GLY A 423 -10.56 66.49 -32.49
CA GLY A 423 -9.89 67.67 -31.93
C GLY A 423 -9.25 68.56 -33.00
N ASP A 424 -8.54 67.96 -33.95
CA ASP A 424 -7.96 68.67 -35.10
C ASP A 424 -9.04 69.34 -35.95
N ALA A 425 -10.13 68.62 -36.27
CA ALA A 425 -11.28 69.15 -37.00
C ALA A 425 -11.95 70.32 -36.27
N ALA A 426 -12.18 70.22 -34.97
CA ALA A 426 -12.73 71.31 -34.15
C ALA A 426 -11.81 72.54 -34.14
N SER A 427 -10.49 72.34 -34.06
CA SER A 427 -9.51 73.43 -34.14
C SER A 427 -9.49 74.10 -35.52
N ALA A 428 -9.75 73.36 -36.60
CA ALA A 428 -9.84 73.88 -37.95
C ALA A 428 -11.16 74.66 -38.16
N LEU A 429 -12.28 74.15 -37.64
CA LEU A 429 -13.57 74.82 -37.65
C LEU A 429 -13.49 76.17 -36.93
N SER A 430 -12.98 76.21 -35.70
CA SER A 430 -12.86 77.47 -34.93
C SER A 430 -11.98 78.52 -35.62
N ARG A 431 -10.93 78.09 -36.35
CA ARG A 431 -10.11 78.98 -37.20
C ARG A 431 -10.89 79.50 -38.41
N ALA A 432 -11.72 78.68 -39.04
CA ALA A 432 -12.58 79.09 -40.15
C ALA A 432 -13.68 80.06 -39.70
N GLU A 433 -14.35 79.78 -38.58
CA GLU A 433 -15.36 80.64 -37.94
C GLU A 433 -14.77 82.02 -37.62
N HIS A 434 -13.58 82.08 -37.00
CA HIS A 434 -12.93 83.35 -36.68
C HIS A 434 -12.59 84.16 -37.94
N LYS A 435 -12.15 83.49 -39.02
CA LYS A 435 -11.92 84.12 -40.32
C LYS A 435 -13.21 84.64 -40.95
N LEU A 436 -14.31 83.89 -40.87
CA LEU A 436 -15.64 84.33 -41.34
C LEU A 436 -16.16 85.55 -40.56
N VAL A 437 -15.92 85.61 -39.25
CA VAL A 437 -16.27 86.78 -38.41
C VAL A 437 -15.43 88.01 -38.78
N LEU A 438 -14.14 87.85 -39.10
CA LEU A 438 -13.30 88.94 -39.62
C LEU A 438 -13.77 89.44 -40.98
N LEU A 439 -13.91 88.55 -41.96
CA LEU A 439 -14.38 88.90 -43.32
C LEU A 439 -15.79 89.52 -43.30
N SER A 440 -16.67 89.08 -42.40
CA SER A 440 -17.99 89.69 -42.20
C SER A 440 -17.90 91.13 -41.70
N LYS A 441 -17.01 91.41 -40.74
CA LYS A 441 -16.77 92.78 -40.24
C LYS A 441 -16.15 93.68 -41.31
N GLU A 442 -15.22 93.16 -42.11
CA GLU A 442 -14.63 93.87 -43.24
C GLU A 442 -15.68 94.20 -44.31
N ARG A 443 -16.50 93.21 -44.70
CA ARG A 443 -17.66 93.38 -45.61
C ARG A 443 -18.62 94.45 -45.10
N ASP A 444 -19.00 94.40 -43.84
CA ASP A 444 -20.01 95.32 -43.29
C ASP A 444 -19.45 96.72 -43.02
N GLY A 445 -18.14 96.82 -42.71
CA GLY A 445 -17.41 98.09 -42.70
C GLY A 445 -17.34 98.73 -44.10
N LEU A 446 -17.03 97.94 -45.14
CA LEU A 446 -17.03 98.42 -46.53
C LEU A 446 -18.42 98.84 -47.01
N LYS A 447 -19.49 98.12 -46.60
CA LYS A 447 -20.89 98.54 -46.84
C LYS A 447 -21.22 99.86 -46.14
N GLY A 448 -20.78 100.05 -44.89
CA GLY A 448 -20.95 101.31 -44.17
C GLY A 448 -20.21 102.47 -44.82
N ILE A 449 -18.99 102.25 -45.30
CA ILE A 449 -18.20 103.23 -46.06
C ILE A 449 -18.91 103.59 -47.38
N LEU A 450 -19.39 102.60 -48.13
CA LEU A 450 -20.18 102.84 -49.36
C LEU A 450 -21.43 103.67 -49.05
N ALA A 451 -22.23 103.30 -48.05
CA ALA A 451 -23.42 104.06 -47.65
C ALA A 451 -23.09 105.51 -47.25
N SER A 452 -21.99 105.75 -46.53
CA SER A 452 -21.55 107.13 -46.21
C SER A 452 -21.11 107.92 -47.45
N TYR A 453 -20.49 107.26 -48.44
CA TYR A 453 -20.20 107.90 -49.72
C TYR A 453 -21.45 108.16 -50.55
N ASP A 454 -22.44 107.27 -50.54
CA ASP A 454 -23.73 107.48 -51.22
C ASP A 454 -24.49 108.66 -50.59
N GLU A 455 -24.49 108.78 -49.26
CA GLU A 455 -25.04 109.94 -48.55
C GLU A 455 -24.27 111.24 -48.85
N GLU A 456 -22.94 111.25 -48.81
CA GLU A 456 -22.15 112.44 -49.19
C GLU A 456 -22.33 112.81 -50.68
N TYR A 457 -22.46 111.81 -51.56
CA TYR A 457 -22.67 111.99 -52.99
C TYR A 457 -24.03 112.64 -53.30
N LEU A 458 -25.11 112.11 -52.71
CA LEU A 458 -26.46 112.67 -52.77
C LEU A 458 -26.51 114.12 -52.26
N ASN A 459 -25.69 114.46 -51.26
CA ASN A 459 -25.62 115.80 -50.69
C ASN A 459 -24.73 116.79 -51.45
N GLN A 460 -23.86 116.34 -52.39
CA GLN A 460 -22.86 117.20 -53.03
C GLN A 460 -22.95 117.29 -54.56
N HIS A 461 -23.29 116.21 -55.29
CA HIS A 461 -23.09 116.15 -56.75
C HIS A 461 -24.32 115.65 -57.53
N GLY A 462 -25.36 116.47 -57.60
CA GLY A 462 -26.59 116.16 -58.35
C GLY A 462 -26.44 116.04 -59.89
N ALA A 463 -25.28 116.40 -60.47
CA ALA A 463 -24.98 116.20 -61.89
C ALA A 463 -23.46 116.32 -62.20
N GLU A 464 -22.77 115.18 -62.43
CA GLU A 464 -21.70 114.97 -63.43
C GLU A 464 -21.02 113.59 -63.21
N LEU A 465 -21.21 112.65 -64.15
CA LEU A 465 -21.05 111.19 -63.89
C LEU A 465 -19.83 110.49 -64.52
N GLY A 466 -18.98 111.21 -65.26
CA GLY A 466 -17.96 110.61 -66.15
C GLY A 466 -16.91 109.68 -65.52
N PRO A 467 -16.09 110.14 -64.56
CA PRO A 467 -15.01 109.32 -63.99
C PRO A 467 -15.49 108.32 -62.92
N GLN A 468 -16.62 108.62 -62.26
CA GLN A 468 -17.11 107.88 -61.09
C GLN A 468 -17.64 106.48 -61.48
N GLN A 469 -18.33 106.36 -62.62
CA GLN A 469 -18.89 105.08 -63.06
C GLN A 469 -17.83 103.98 -63.25
N LYS A 470 -16.60 104.33 -63.63
CA LYS A 470 -15.50 103.35 -63.69
C LYS A 470 -15.12 102.83 -62.30
N ARG A 471 -15.09 103.71 -61.29
CA ARG A 471 -14.75 103.35 -59.92
C ARG A 471 -15.88 102.57 -59.23
N ILE A 472 -17.14 102.88 -59.54
CA ILE A 472 -18.30 102.11 -59.12
C ILE A 472 -18.20 100.69 -59.68
N VAL A 473 -18.00 100.51 -60.99
CA VAL A 473 -17.84 99.19 -61.62
C VAL A 473 -16.64 98.40 -61.06
N GLU A 474 -15.51 99.06 -60.77
CA GLU A 474 -14.36 98.41 -60.09
C GLU A 474 -14.71 97.89 -58.68
N LEU A 475 -15.53 98.63 -57.93
CA LEU A 475 -15.93 98.28 -56.56
C LEU A 475 -17.07 97.25 -56.55
N GLU A 476 -18.04 97.35 -57.46
CA GLU A 476 -19.08 96.35 -57.70
C GLU A 476 -18.47 95.00 -58.08
N ALA A 477 -17.43 94.99 -58.93
CA ALA A 477 -16.69 93.78 -59.27
C ALA A 477 -15.96 93.18 -58.06
N GLN A 478 -15.38 94.01 -57.18
CA GLN A 478 -14.75 93.54 -55.93
C GLN A 478 -15.79 93.02 -54.93
N VAL A 479 -16.93 93.69 -54.77
CA VAL A 479 -18.05 93.24 -53.94
C VAL A 479 -18.63 91.92 -54.48
N GLY A 480 -18.74 91.76 -55.80
CA GLY A 480 -19.14 90.51 -56.44
C GLY A 480 -18.15 89.36 -56.16
N ALA A 481 -16.85 89.62 -56.31
CA ALA A 481 -15.80 88.65 -56.01
C ALA A 481 -15.75 88.26 -54.51
N LEU A 482 -16.06 89.19 -53.61
CA LEU A 482 -16.19 88.89 -52.18
C LEU A 482 -17.45 88.06 -51.88
N HIS A 483 -18.58 88.31 -52.54
CA HIS A 483 -19.78 87.48 -52.36
C HIS A 483 -19.59 86.05 -52.88
N THR A 484 -18.93 85.85 -54.03
CA THR A 484 -18.63 84.48 -54.51
C THR A 484 -17.61 83.78 -53.62
N HIS A 485 -16.63 84.50 -53.04
CA HIS A 485 -15.71 83.90 -52.08
C HIS A 485 -16.36 83.57 -50.73
N VAL A 486 -17.32 84.39 -50.25
CA VAL A 486 -18.13 84.08 -49.06
C VAL A 486 -19.00 82.86 -49.31
N ALA A 487 -19.72 82.78 -50.45
CA ALA A 487 -20.55 81.62 -50.78
C ALA A 487 -19.72 80.31 -50.85
N ALA A 488 -18.53 80.34 -51.44
CA ALA A 488 -17.62 79.20 -51.47
C ALA A 488 -17.13 78.80 -50.06
N LEU A 489 -16.88 79.77 -49.17
CA LEU A 489 -16.50 79.50 -47.78
C LEU A 489 -17.67 78.98 -46.94
N GLU A 490 -18.90 79.39 -47.23
CA GLU A 490 -20.13 78.86 -46.61
C GLU A 490 -20.40 77.41 -47.06
N GLU A 491 -20.14 77.08 -48.34
CA GLU A 491 -20.21 75.71 -48.86
C GLU A 491 -19.09 74.82 -48.29
N GLU A 492 -17.85 75.32 -48.16
CA GLU A 492 -16.77 74.64 -47.42
C GLU A 492 -17.10 74.44 -45.94
N LEU A 493 -17.80 75.38 -45.29
CA LEU A 493 -18.22 75.21 -43.89
C LEU A 493 -19.32 74.16 -43.76
N GLY A 494 -20.26 74.11 -44.71
CA GLY A 494 -21.34 73.12 -44.77
C GLY A 494 -20.81 71.69 -44.96
N SER A 495 -19.89 71.48 -45.90
CA SER A 495 -19.26 70.17 -46.12
C SER A 495 -18.46 69.73 -44.89
N ARG A 496 -17.57 70.56 -44.36
CA ARG A 496 -16.81 70.28 -43.12
C ARG A 496 -17.71 70.03 -41.90
N SER A 497 -18.87 70.68 -41.83
CA SER A 497 -19.86 70.43 -40.77
C SER A 497 -20.46 69.03 -40.89
N SER A 498 -20.79 68.58 -42.11
CA SER A 498 -21.25 67.20 -42.36
C SER A 498 -20.17 66.14 -42.11
N GLU A 499 -18.90 66.44 -42.43
CA GLU A 499 -17.76 65.58 -42.09
C GLU A 499 -17.59 65.48 -40.57
N GLY A 500 -17.66 66.61 -39.86
CA GLY A 500 -17.65 66.64 -38.39
C GLY A 500 -18.80 65.85 -37.76
N ALA A 501 -20.00 65.89 -38.37
CA ALA A 501 -21.14 65.10 -37.92
C ALA A 501 -20.95 63.59 -38.12
N THR A 502 -20.38 63.16 -39.25
CA THR A 502 -20.10 61.73 -39.49
C THR A 502 -18.93 61.20 -38.65
N VAL A 503 -17.89 62.00 -38.40
CA VAL A 503 -16.83 61.68 -37.44
C VAL A 503 -17.36 61.62 -36.00
N SER A 504 -18.28 62.51 -35.62
CA SER A 504 -18.93 62.45 -34.30
C SER A 504 -19.81 61.20 -34.14
N ALA A 505 -20.50 60.77 -35.20
CA ALA A 505 -21.27 59.53 -35.20
C ALA A 505 -20.37 58.28 -35.06
N SER A 506 -19.27 58.19 -35.83
CA SER A 506 -18.35 57.05 -35.76
C SER A 506 -17.59 56.98 -34.44
N ALA A 507 -17.24 58.13 -33.84
CA ALA A 507 -16.67 58.19 -32.49
C ALA A 507 -17.66 57.64 -31.44
N ARG A 508 -18.94 58.02 -31.49
CA ARG A 508 -19.99 57.49 -30.59
C ARG A 508 -20.20 55.99 -30.75
N GLU A 509 -20.16 55.46 -31.98
CA GLU A 509 -20.20 54.02 -32.20
C GLU A 509 -18.97 53.31 -31.61
N ALA A 510 -17.78 53.89 -31.75
CA ALA A 510 -16.55 53.33 -31.19
C ALA A 510 -16.58 53.33 -29.65
N GLU A 511 -17.08 54.40 -29.02
CA GLU A 511 -17.31 54.49 -27.58
C GLU A 511 -18.33 53.45 -27.08
N ALA A 512 -19.44 53.25 -27.81
CA ALA A 512 -20.42 52.22 -27.49
C ALA A 512 -19.83 50.80 -27.58
N ARG A 513 -19.08 50.49 -28.67
CA ARG A 513 -18.39 49.20 -28.83
C ARG A 513 -17.33 48.96 -27.75
N ALA A 514 -16.65 50.01 -27.29
CA ALA A 514 -15.70 49.94 -26.18
C ALA A 514 -16.40 49.62 -24.85
N ALA A 515 -17.52 50.30 -24.53
CA ALA A 515 -18.32 50.02 -23.34
C ALA A 515 -18.86 48.57 -23.34
N ASP A 516 -19.35 48.07 -24.49
CA ASP A 516 -19.77 46.68 -24.65
C ASP A 516 -18.61 45.68 -24.49
N ALA A 517 -17.38 46.05 -24.87
CA ALA A 517 -16.19 45.23 -24.67
C ALA A 517 -15.76 45.20 -23.19
N GLU A 518 -15.75 46.35 -22.51
CA GLU A 518 -15.48 46.44 -21.07
C GLU A 518 -16.50 45.65 -20.24
N ALA A 519 -17.79 45.77 -20.55
CA ALA A 519 -18.86 45.02 -19.89
C ALA A 519 -18.68 43.49 -20.03
N ARG A 520 -18.31 43.01 -21.22
CA ARG A 520 -18.00 41.59 -21.47
C ARG A 520 -16.73 41.15 -20.73
N ALA A 521 -15.70 41.97 -20.70
CA ALA A 521 -14.47 41.68 -19.95
C ALA A 521 -14.71 41.60 -18.43
N ALA A 522 -15.50 42.51 -17.87
CA ALA A 522 -15.89 42.50 -16.46
C ALA A 522 -16.73 41.26 -16.10
N ALA A 523 -17.69 40.88 -16.96
CA ALA A 523 -18.48 39.66 -16.78
C ALA A 523 -17.61 38.38 -16.82
N ALA A 524 -16.66 38.30 -17.77
CA ALA A 524 -15.72 37.18 -17.86
C ALA A 524 -14.79 37.10 -16.64
N ALA A 525 -14.29 38.23 -16.14
CA ALA A 525 -13.47 38.27 -14.92
C ALA A 525 -14.26 37.81 -13.68
N ALA A 526 -15.50 38.26 -13.51
CA ALA A 526 -16.37 37.82 -12.42
C ALA A 526 -16.71 36.32 -12.50
N ALA A 527 -16.91 35.77 -13.71
CA ALA A 527 -17.10 34.35 -13.92
C ALA A 527 -15.84 33.53 -13.55
N ALA A 528 -14.65 33.99 -13.96
CA ALA A 528 -13.38 33.36 -13.61
C ALA A 528 -13.11 33.38 -12.10
N GLU A 529 -13.41 34.48 -11.40
CA GLU A 529 -13.26 34.56 -9.95
C GLU A 529 -14.26 33.65 -9.20
N ASN A 530 -15.51 33.55 -9.69
CA ASN A 530 -16.50 32.61 -9.17
C ASN A 530 -16.05 31.15 -9.36
N LEU A 531 -15.51 30.80 -10.53
CA LEU A 531 -14.91 29.49 -10.79
C LEU A 531 -13.72 29.19 -9.88
N ALA A 532 -12.79 30.14 -9.71
CA ALA A 532 -11.66 30.00 -8.80
C ALA A 532 -12.10 29.77 -7.34
N ARG A 533 -13.13 30.51 -6.87
CA ARG A 533 -13.73 30.29 -5.55
C ARG A 533 -14.42 28.93 -5.41
N GLN A 534 -15.08 28.43 -6.45
CA GLN A 534 -15.65 27.09 -6.46
C GLN A 534 -14.57 25.99 -6.44
N VAL A 535 -13.50 26.14 -7.23
CA VAL A 535 -12.36 25.20 -7.24
C VAL A 535 -11.68 25.15 -5.86
N ALA A 536 -11.43 26.30 -5.23
CA ALA A 536 -10.85 26.34 -3.88
C ALA A 536 -11.76 25.64 -2.84
N LEU A 537 -13.07 25.87 -2.89
CA LEU A 537 -14.05 25.18 -2.04
C LEU A 537 -14.05 23.66 -2.28
N LEU A 538 -14.03 23.22 -3.54
CA LEU A 538 -13.99 21.79 -3.87
C LEU A 538 -12.68 21.14 -3.44
N GLN A 539 -11.54 21.83 -3.58
CA GLN A 539 -10.24 21.38 -3.08
C GLN A 539 -10.21 21.25 -1.56
N GLU A 540 -10.78 22.21 -0.82
CA GLU A 540 -10.89 22.09 0.64
C GLU A 540 -11.76 20.89 1.04
N ARG A 541 -12.92 20.71 0.39
CA ARG A 541 -13.84 19.60 0.68
C ARG A 541 -13.23 18.23 0.35
N VAL A 542 -12.50 18.10 -0.76
CA VAL A 542 -11.72 16.90 -1.09
C VAL A 542 -10.59 16.67 -0.08
N GLY A 543 -9.88 17.73 0.33
CA GLY A 543 -8.83 17.65 1.36
C GLY A 543 -9.34 17.26 2.75
N ARG A 544 -10.63 17.48 3.03
CA ARG A 544 -11.34 17.00 4.22
C ARG A 544 -11.92 15.58 4.09
N GLY A 545 -11.87 14.98 2.90
CA GLY A 545 -12.51 13.68 2.62
C GLY A 545 -14.03 13.74 2.53
N GLU A 546 -14.64 14.89 2.23
CA GLU A 546 -16.09 15.00 2.05
C GLU A 546 -16.57 14.25 0.79
N TYR A 547 -17.47 13.29 0.97
CA TYR A 547 -18.10 12.52 -0.10
C TYR A 547 -19.59 12.86 -0.26
N ASN A 548 -20.18 12.53 -1.41
CA ASN A 548 -21.60 12.74 -1.66
C ASN A 548 -22.45 11.58 -1.11
N ALA A 549 -23.03 11.78 0.07
CA ALA A 549 -23.87 10.79 0.75
C ALA A 549 -25.14 10.37 -0.02
N ALA A 550 -25.56 11.12 -1.06
CA ALA A 550 -26.69 10.73 -1.91
C ALA A 550 -26.32 9.71 -3.00
N THR A 551 -25.06 9.69 -3.45
CA THR A 551 -24.55 8.72 -4.46
C THR A 551 -23.71 7.62 -3.84
N THR A 552 -23.12 7.86 -2.67
CA THR A 552 -22.02 7.05 -2.15
C THR A 552 -22.19 6.85 -0.65
N ARG A 553 -22.49 5.60 -0.25
CA ARG A 553 -22.45 5.19 1.17
C ARG A 553 -21.07 4.63 1.48
N VAL A 554 -20.32 5.31 2.35
CA VAL A 554 -19.13 4.70 2.98
C VAL A 554 -19.59 3.62 3.94
N LEU A 555 -18.99 2.44 3.84
CA LEU A 555 -19.20 1.30 4.72
C LEU A 555 -17.85 0.92 5.34
N HIS A 556 -17.88 0.45 6.58
CA HIS A 556 -16.74 -0.17 7.24
C HIS A 556 -17.24 -1.33 8.11
N PHE A 557 -16.37 -2.29 8.41
CA PHE A 557 -16.72 -3.35 9.34
C PHE A 557 -17.01 -2.78 10.74
N LYS A 558 -18.03 -3.32 11.41
CA LYS A 558 -18.41 -2.96 12.80
C LYS A 558 -17.31 -3.29 13.82
N PHE A 559 -16.44 -4.21 13.44
CA PHE A 559 -15.18 -4.55 14.08
C PHE A 559 -14.09 -4.31 13.01
N ASN A 560 -13.35 -3.21 13.14
CA ASN A 560 -12.14 -2.97 12.37
C ASN A 560 -10.99 -2.64 13.36
N PRO A 561 -9.71 -2.77 12.96
CA PRO A 561 -8.60 -2.58 13.90
C PRO A 561 -8.58 -1.21 14.57
N GLU A 562 -9.02 -0.15 13.86
CA GLU A 562 -9.15 1.19 14.43
C GLU A 562 -10.21 1.25 15.54
N ALA A 563 -11.40 0.67 15.35
CA ALA A 563 -12.47 0.64 16.35
C ALA A 563 -12.15 -0.27 17.54
N GLU A 564 -11.29 -1.27 17.36
CA GLU A 564 -10.77 -2.13 18.43
C GLU A 564 -9.70 -1.39 19.24
N LEU A 565 -8.69 -0.79 18.60
CA LEU A 565 -7.72 0.10 19.26
C LEU A 565 -8.43 1.29 19.97
N ALA A 566 -9.47 1.86 19.37
CA ALA A 566 -10.28 2.93 19.96
C ALA A 566 -11.32 2.45 20.98
N ARG A 567 -11.46 1.13 21.20
CA ARG A 567 -12.12 0.54 22.37
C ARG A 567 -11.09 0.28 23.47
N GLU A 568 -10.01 -0.42 23.17
CA GLU A 568 -8.91 -0.68 24.09
C GLU A 568 -8.39 0.61 24.74
N ALA A 569 -8.18 1.68 23.97
CA ALA A 569 -7.77 2.98 24.50
C ALA A 569 -8.84 3.68 25.37
N LYS A 570 -10.14 3.37 25.19
CA LYS A 570 -11.22 3.85 26.09
C LYS A 570 -11.31 3.00 27.34
N ASP A 571 -11.20 1.68 27.21
CA ASP A 571 -11.33 0.74 28.31
C ASP A 571 -10.10 0.80 29.24
N ALA A 572 -8.89 0.98 28.68
CA ALA A 572 -7.68 1.33 29.43
C ALA A 572 -7.85 2.66 30.18
N ARG A 573 -8.36 3.70 29.52
CA ARG A 573 -8.60 5.01 30.17
C ARG A 573 -9.71 4.95 31.23
N LEU A 574 -10.70 4.07 31.06
CA LEU A 574 -11.71 3.79 32.09
C LEU A 574 -11.10 3.04 33.27
N ALA A 575 -10.21 2.07 33.03
CA ALA A 575 -9.48 1.38 34.09
C ALA A 575 -8.52 2.31 34.85
N GLU A 576 -7.81 3.20 34.15
CA GLU A 576 -7.02 4.29 34.75
C GLU A 576 -7.91 5.14 35.66
N LEU A 577 -8.99 5.73 35.14
CA LEU A 577 -9.92 6.57 35.90
C LEU A 577 -10.60 5.82 37.07
N GLN A 578 -10.85 4.52 36.94
CA GLN A 578 -11.35 3.68 38.04
C GLN A 578 -10.27 3.52 39.12
N SER A 579 -9.03 3.20 38.74
CA SER A 579 -7.90 3.07 39.67
C SER A 579 -7.57 4.39 40.38
N GLU A 580 -7.68 5.54 39.69
CA GLU A 580 -7.57 6.87 40.30
C GLU A 580 -8.72 7.13 41.27
N ASN A 581 -9.96 6.81 40.91
CA ASN A 581 -11.12 6.94 41.80
C ASN A 581 -10.98 6.05 43.04
N GLU A 582 -10.48 4.83 42.90
CA GLU A 582 -10.22 3.93 44.03
C GLU A 582 -9.06 4.42 44.90
N ALA A 583 -7.96 4.88 44.32
CA ALA A 583 -6.85 5.48 45.06
C ALA A 583 -7.29 6.77 45.79
N LEU A 584 -8.12 7.60 45.16
CA LEU A 584 -8.72 8.79 45.78
C LEU A 584 -9.70 8.41 46.91
N ARG A 585 -10.58 7.42 46.71
CA ARG A 585 -11.46 6.89 47.77
C ARG A 585 -10.67 6.30 48.94
N GLN A 586 -9.60 5.56 48.69
CA GLN A 586 -8.70 5.05 49.72
C GLN A 586 -7.97 6.19 50.45
N ASN A 587 -7.53 7.22 49.74
CA ASN A 587 -6.87 8.37 50.36
C ASN A 587 -7.85 9.25 51.15
N ILE A 588 -9.09 9.42 50.68
CA ILE A 588 -10.18 10.05 51.43
C ILE A 588 -10.48 9.23 52.69
N GLY A 589 -10.72 7.92 52.58
CA GLY A 589 -10.95 7.05 53.75
C GLY A 589 -9.76 7.02 54.74
N ARG A 590 -8.52 7.17 54.26
CA ARG A 590 -7.34 7.36 55.12
C ARG A 590 -7.32 8.73 55.80
N MET A 591 -7.72 9.79 55.10
CA MET A 591 -7.83 11.15 55.65
C MET A 591 -8.99 11.25 56.66
N GLU A 592 -10.13 10.62 56.40
CA GLU A 592 -11.28 10.52 57.31
C GLU A 592 -10.94 9.66 58.54
N ALA A 593 -10.27 8.52 58.36
CA ALA A 593 -9.78 7.70 59.47
C ALA A 593 -8.62 8.37 60.26
N ALA A 594 -7.89 9.29 59.64
CA ALA A 594 -6.93 10.16 60.33
C ALA A 594 -7.66 11.26 61.10
N GLN A 595 -8.60 11.98 60.49
CA GLN A 595 -9.40 13.03 61.15
C GLN A 595 -10.22 12.48 62.33
N GLY A 596 -10.82 11.29 62.17
CA GLY A 596 -11.47 10.55 63.25
C GLY A 596 -10.52 9.97 64.32
N ARG A 597 -9.21 10.22 64.20
CA ARG A 597 -8.18 9.93 65.20
C ARG A 597 -7.39 11.18 65.65
N THR A 598 -7.53 12.32 64.98
CA THR A 598 -6.82 13.56 65.28
C THR A 598 -7.76 14.65 65.81
N ASP A 599 -8.41 14.36 66.95
CA ASP A 599 -8.79 15.40 67.92
C ASP A 599 -7.59 15.73 68.86
N SER A 600 -6.36 15.55 68.33
CA SER A 600 -5.07 15.66 69.01
C SER A 600 -3.92 15.60 67.99
N GLY A 601 -2.99 16.56 68.03
CA GLY A 601 -1.65 16.46 67.43
C GLY A 601 -1.47 16.91 65.97
N VAL A 602 -0.70 17.98 65.77
CA VAL A 602 -0.25 18.49 64.45
C VAL A 602 0.82 17.57 63.82
N GLY A 603 0.78 17.36 62.49
CA GLY A 603 1.54 16.29 61.80
C GLY A 603 2.32 16.64 60.51
N GLY A 604 2.64 17.90 60.22
CA GLY A 604 3.75 18.33 59.34
C GLY A 604 3.77 18.03 57.82
N GLY A 605 3.21 16.92 57.33
CA GLY A 605 3.53 16.40 55.98
C GLY A 605 2.96 17.19 54.78
N GLY A 606 1.68 17.60 54.84
CA GLY A 606 0.99 18.21 53.69
C GLY A 606 1.41 19.65 53.38
N GLY A 607 1.81 20.42 54.40
CA GLY A 607 2.02 21.87 54.31
C GLY A 607 3.07 22.29 53.29
N MET A 608 4.13 21.49 53.11
CA MET A 608 5.22 21.84 52.18
C MET A 608 4.76 21.84 50.71
N ARG A 609 3.92 20.88 50.30
CA ARG A 609 3.37 20.83 48.93
C ARG A 609 2.32 21.91 48.70
N VAL A 610 1.49 22.20 49.70
CA VAL A 610 0.51 23.30 49.65
C VAL A 610 1.24 24.64 49.50
N ALA A 611 2.22 24.94 50.36
CA ALA A 611 3.02 26.17 50.28
C ALA A 611 3.78 26.32 48.95
N GLN A 612 4.26 25.21 48.37
CA GLN A 612 4.91 25.22 47.05
C GLN A 612 3.92 25.56 45.92
N LEU A 613 2.71 24.99 45.94
CA LEU A 613 1.65 25.30 44.98
C LEU A 613 1.12 26.73 45.15
N GLU A 614 0.93 27.20 46.39
CA GLU A 614 0.57 28.58 46.70
C GLU A 614 1.65 29.57 46.22
N GLY A 615 2.93 29.22 46.40
CA GLY A 615 4.05 29.98 45.86
C GLY A 615 4.02 30.10 44.33
N GLN A 616 3.73 29.00 43.63
CA GLN A 616 3.57 28.99 42.16
C GLN A 616 2.35 29.78 41.71
N VAL A 617 1.19 29.61 42.36
CA VAL A 617 -0.04 30.36 42.07
C VAL A 617 0.17 31.86 42.30
N ASN A 618 0.87 32.26 43.37
CA ASN A 618 1.17 33.66 43.63
C ASN A 618 2.21 34.23 42.64
N LEU A 619 3.17 33.43 42.17
CA LEU A 619 4.08 33.83 41.09
C LEU A 619 3.34 34.01 39.75
N LEU A 620 2.41 33.11 39.41
CA LEU A 620 1.58 33.20 38.22
C LEU A 620 0.62 34.40 38.28
N ARG A 621 -0.01 34.65 39.43
CA ARG A 621 -0.84 35.85 39.68
C ARG A 621 -0.04 37.15 39.49
N ARG A 622 1.21 37.20 39.97
CA ARG A 622 2.12 38.35 39.73
C ARG A 622 2.42 38.52 38.24
N LYS A 623 2.84 37.45 37.55
CA LYS A 623 3.10 37.48 36.09
C LYS A 623 1.87 37.94 35.29
N LEU A 624 0.68 37.46 35.66
CA LEU A 624 -0.58 37.84 35.00
C LEU A 624 -0.90 39.32 35.25
N ALA A 625 -0.78 39.81 36.49
CA ALA A 625 -0.98 41.22 36.82
C ALA A 625 0.06 42.14 36.15
N ASP A 626 1.31 41.71 35.99
CA ASP A 626 2.35 42.49 35.31
C ASP A 626 2.20 42.47 33.78
N LEU A 627 1.70 41.36 33.20
CA LEU A 627 1.25 41.31 31.80
C LEU A 627 0.04 42.22 31.55
N GLN A 628 -0.95 42.23 32.45
CA GLN A 628 -2.09 43.16 32.39
C GLN A 628 -1.62 44.61 32.43
N LYS A 629 -0.80 45.01 33.42
CA LYS A 629 -0.22 46.37 33.47
C LYS A 629 0.57 46.72 32.20
N SER A 630 1.26 45.74 31.60
CA SER A 630 1.98 45.94 30.34
C SER A 630 1.02 46.20 29.18
N MET A 631 -0.07 45.43 29.07
CA MET A 631 -1.13 45.63 28.09
C MET A 631 -1.85 46.98 28.30
N ASP A 632 -2.22 47.32 29.54
CA ASP A 632 -2.86 48.59 29.89
C ASP A 632 -1.94 49.78 29.54
N ARG A 633 -0.64 49.66 29.83
CA ARG A 633 0.37 50.66 29.45
C ARG A 633 0.51 50.77 27.94
N LEU A 634 0.50 49.66 27.21
CA LEU A 634 0.55 49.66 25.75
C LEU A 634 -0.70 50.30 25.14
N GLN A 635 -1.89 50.00 25.67
CA GLN A 635 -3.15 50.63 25.27
C GLN A 635 -3.16 52.13 25.60
N GLN A 636 -2.64 52.55 26.75
CA GLN A 636 -2.46 53.97 27.08
C GLN A 636 -1.48 54.68 26.14
N VAL A 637 -0.37 54.04 25.76
CA VAL A 637 0.59 54.61 24.79
C VAL A 637 -0.04 54.69 23.41
N PHE A 638 -0.72 53.65 22.95
CA PHE A 638 -1.44 53.63 21.67
C PHE A 638 -2.52 54.71 21.61
N ASN A 639 -3.36 54.82 22.64
CA ASN A 639 -4.39 55.86 22.73
C ASN A 639 -3.76 57.27 22.70
N LYS A 640 -2.67 57.50 23.42
CA LYS A 640 -1.94 58.79 23.38
C LYS A 640 -1.39 59.11 21.98
N GLN A 641 -0.81 58.12 21.29
CA GLN A 641 -0.30 58.28 19.92
C GLN A 641 -1.43 58.53 18.92
N VAL A 642 -2.56 57.83 19.03
CA VAL A 642 -3.74 58.04 18.18
C VAL A 642 -4.37 59.41 18.44
N THR A 643 -4.46 59.88 19.69
CA THR A 643 -4.89 61.25 20.00
C THR A 643 -3.93 62.27 19.40
N GLN A 644 -2.61 62.14 19.64
CA GLN A 644 -1.60 63.04 19.06
C GLN A 644 -1.67 63.11 17.52
N PHE A 645 -1.88 61.97 16.85
CA PHE A 645 -2.06 61.92 15.40
C PHE A 645 -3.36 62.62 14.95
N ARG A 646 -4.49 62.39 15.65
CA ARG A 646 -5.78 63.01 15.34
C ARG A 646 -5.77 64.52 15.60
N ASP A 647 -5.08 64.98 16.64
CA ASP A 647 -4.88 66.40 16.94
C ASP A 647 -3.99 67.06 15.87
N ALA A 648 -2.90 66.40 15.46
CA ALA A 648 -2.06 66.87 14.35
C ALA A 648 -2.83 66.96 13.03
N VAL A 649 -3.65 65.96 12.69
CA VAL A 649 -4.55 65.98 11.51
C VAL A 649 -5.58 67.13 11.61
N CYS A 650 -6.14 67.38 12.80
CA CYS A 650 -7.02 68.54 13.01
C CYS A 650 -6.30 69.87 12.75
N MET A 651 -5.10 70.05 13.31
CA MET A 651 -4.33 71.29 13.14
C MET A 651 -3.81 71.50 11.70
N LEU A 652 -3.51 70.43 10.96
CA LEU A 652 -2.97 70.50 9.60
C LEU A 652 -4.06 70.64 8.52
N PHE A 653 -5.24 70.03 8.71
CA PHE A 653 -6.27 69.94 7.68
C PHE A 653 -7.62 70.56 8.06
N GLY A 654 -7.81 70.98 9.31
CA GLY A 654 -9.02 71.63 9.80
C GLY A 654 -10.19 70.68 10.13
N TYR A 655 -9.94 69.37 10.25
CA TYR A 655 -10.98 68.36 10.56
C TYR A 655 -10.64 67.49 11.77
N ARG A 656 -11.57 67.40 12.71
CA ARG A 656 -11.58 66.34 13.72
C ARG A 656 -12.19 65.09 13.10
N ILE A 657 -11.34 64.08 12.88
CA ILE A 657 -11.75 62.75 12.40
C ILE A 657 -11.98 61.85 13.62
N ASP A 658 -13.17 61.27 13.79
CA ASP A 658 -13.40 60.10 14.64
C ASP A 658 -13.59 58.83 13.80
N MET A 659 -13.38 57.66 14.40
CA MET A 659 -13.60 56.36 13.77
C MET A 659 -14.55 55.52 14.62
N ALA A 660 -15.61 55.03 14.01
CA ALA A 660 -16.49 54.01 14.56
C ALA A 660 -16.37 52.73 13.72
N ALA A 661 -15.91 51.64 14.34
CA ALA A 661 -15.84 50.33 13.70
C ALA A 661 -16.88 49.40 14.34
N ASP A 662 -17.83 48.94 13.53
CA ASP A 662 -18.78 47.90 13.93
C ASP A 662 -18.34 46.57 13.31
N PRO A 663 -17.82 45.60 14.11
CA PRO A 663 -17.36 44.32 13.59
C PRO A 663 -18.49 43.42 13.07
N SER A 664 -19.76 43.75 13.34
CA SER A 664 -20.92 43.03 12.82
C SER A 664 -21.36 43.52 11.43
N ALA A 665 -20.93 44.71 11.01
CA ALA A 665 -21.30 45.31 9.74
C ALA A 665 -20.77 44.50 8.53
N ARG A 666 -21.68 43.99 7.70
CA ARG A 666 -21.32 43.25 6.47
C ARG A 666 -20.84 44.16 5.34
N GLU A 667 -21.37 45.38 5.24
CA GLU A 667 -21.18 46.27 4.08
C GLU A 667 -19.86 47.07 4.12
N PHE A 668 -19.46 47.53 5.30
CA PHE A 668 -18.30 48.41 5.48
C PHE A 668 -17.37 47.93 6.60
N LYS A 669 -16.11 48.38 6.54
CA LYS A 669 -15.00 48.01 7.44
C LYS A 669 -14.85 48.98 8.61
N ALA A 670 -15.10 50.26 8.37
CA ALA A 670 -15.12 51.33 9.36
C ALA A 670 -15.95 52.51 8.83
N GLN A 671 -16.53 53.30 9.74
CA GLN A 671 -17.16 54.58 9.45
C GLN A 671 -16.34 55.70 10.12
N PHE A 672 -16.10 56.78 9.40
CA PHE A 672 -15.33 57.94 9.84
C PHE A 672 -16.23 59.18 9.87
N SER A 673 -16.25 59.89 11.00
CA SER A 673 -16.95 61.18 11.10
C SER A 673 -15.95 62.32 11.03
N LEU A 674 -16.09 63.17 10.00
CA LEU A 674 -15.31 64.39 9.82
C LEU A 674 -16.12 65.58 10.33
N ARG A 675 -15.65 66.18 11.42
CA ARG A 675 -16.21 67.40 12.01
C ARG A 675 -15.28 68.58 11.69
N PRO A 676 -15.72 69.60 10.93
CA PRO A 676 -14.92 70.78 10.65
C PRO A 676 -14.53 71.51 11.95
N GLN A 677 -13.34 72.09 12.01
CA GLN A 677 -12.89 72.87 13.16
C GLN A 677 -13.62 74.24 13.28
N HIS A 678 -14.11 74.76 12.16
CA HIS A 678 -14.68 76.11 12.03
C HIS A 678 -16.11 76.12 11.45
N GLY A 679 -16.78 74.96 11.40
CA GLY A 679 -18.18 74.85 11.01
C GLY A 679 -19.06 74.80 12.25
N GLU A 680 -20.05 75.69 12.35
CA GLU A 680 -20.81 75.88 13.59
C GLU A 680 -21.68 74.66 13.97
N GLU A 681 -22.24 73.94 13.00
CA GLU A 681 -22.97 72.70 13.26
C GLU A 681 -22.97 71.73 12.05
N GLY A 682 -22.77 70.44 12.34
CA GLY A 682 -22.85 69.35 11.36
C GLY A 682 -21.58 68.48 11.25
N GLN A 683 -21.73 67.31 10.62
CA GLN A 683 -20.64 66.36 10.37
C GLN A 683 -20.78 65.69 9.00
N LEU A 684 -19.66 65.41 8.34
CA LEU A 684 -19.59 64.50 7.20
C LEU A 684 -19.37 63.07 7.72
N LEU A 685 -20.08 62.09 7.16
CA LEU A 685 -19.90 60.68 7.49
C LEU A 685 -19.38 59.93 6.27
N PHE A 686 -18.22 59.29 6.36
CA PHE A 686 -17.67 58.46 5.29
C PHE A 686 -17.61 56.99 5.73
N ARG A 687 -18.00 56.07 4.85
CA ARG A 687 -17.83 54.62 5.07
C ARG A 687 -16.69 54.10 4.20
N MET A 688 -15.77 53.37 4.82
CA MET A 688 -14.77 52.58 4.13
C MET A 688 -15.37 51.22 3.80
N LEU A 689 -15.69 50.98 2.53
CA LEU A 689 -16.16 49.69 2.03
C LEU A 689 -15.06 48.62 2.16
N ARG A 690 -15.43 47.34 2.04
CA ARG A 690 -14.48 46.21 2.16
C ARG A 690 -13.43 46.14 1.05
N ASP A 691 -13.69 46.80 -0.09
CA ASP A 691 -12.73 47.03 -1.18
C ASP A 691 -11.77 48.22 -0.91
N ASN A 692 -11.85 48.82 0.28
CA ASN A 692 -11.13 50.02 0.74
C ASN A 692 -11.51 51.33 0.03
N ARG A 693 -12.58 51.38 -0.77
CA ARG A 693 -13.14 52.65 -1.26
C ARG A 693 -13.86 53.40 -0.15
N MET A 694 -13.73 54.73 -0.17
CA MET A 694 -14.42 55.64 0.77
C MET A 694 -15.64 56.24 0.07
N VAL A 695 -16.82 56.11 0.70
CA VAL A 695 -18.09 56.64 0.18
C VAL A 695 -18.68 57.61 1.20
N LEU A 696 -19.12 58.79 0.74
CA LEU A 696 -19.84 59.76 1.56
C LEU A 696 -21.27 59.23 1.83
N VAL A 697 -21.64 59.15 3.10
CA VAL A 697 -23.01 58.87 3.56
C VAL A 697 -23.75 60.20 3.63
N PRO A 698 -25.00 60.30 3.11
CA PRO A 698 -25.80 61.51 3.23
C PRO A 698 -25.99 61.95 4.69
N THR A 699 -25.63 63.21 4.97
CA THR A 699 -25.95 63.92 6.21
C THR A 699 -26.59 65.27 5.89
N GLU A 700 -27.16 65.94 6.89
CA GLU A 700 -27.71 67.28 6.72
C GLU A 700 -26.68 68.28 6.17
N LEU A 701 -25.41 68.13 6.56
CA LEU A 701 -24.33 68.99 6.08
C LEU A 701 -23.91 68.65 4.64
N SER A 702 -23.89 67.37 4.22
CA SER A 702 -23.67 67.05 2.81
C SER A 702 -24.86 67.45 1.92
N GLY A 703 -26.09 67.41 2.45
CA GLY A 703 -27.29 67.87 1.76
C GLY A 703 -27.28 69.37 1.44
N ARG A 704 -26.59 70.18 2.26
CA ARG A 704 -26.35 71.61 1.99
C ARG A 704 -25.19 71.87 1.00
N LEU A 705 -24.46 70.84 0.60
CA LEU A 705 -23.23 70.89 -0.21
C LEU A 705 -23.33 70.03 -1.48
N GLN A 706 -24.54 69.82 -2.02
CA GLN A 706 -24.78 68.90 -3.14
C GLN A 706 -23.94 69.25 -4.37
N ARG A 707 -23.84 70.53 -4.73
CA ARG A 707 -23.08 70.99 -5.90
C ARG A 707 -21.58 70.69 -5.77
N GLU A 708 -21.06 70.83 -4.55
CA GLU A 708 -19.66 70.56 -4.20
C GLU A 708 -19.40 69.04 -4.16
N VAL A 709 -20.36 68.25 -3.67
CA VAL A 709 -20.31 66.78 -3.69
C VAL A 709 -20.33 66.25 -5.13
N GLU A 710 -21.28 66.67 -5.96
CA GLU A 710 -21.37 66.29 -7.38
C GLU A 710 -20.07 66.63 -8.15
N THR A 711 -19.51 67.82 -7.88
CA THR A 711 -18.29 68.29 -8.54
C THR A 711 -17.06 67.52 -8.08
N PHE A 712 -16.79 67.45 -6.76
CA PHE A 712 -15.53 66.94 -6.25
C PHE A 712 -15.53 65.43 -5.95
N ILE A 713 -16.67 64.85 -5.56
CA ILE A 713 -16.80 63.43 -5.21
C ILE A 713 -17.31 62.61 -6.39
N ASP A 714 -18.37 63.01 -7.08
CA ASP A 714 -18.92 62.17 -8.15
C ASP A 714 -18.15 62.35 -9.47
N ARG A 715 -17.92 63.59 -9.89
CA ARG A 715 -17.20 63.92 -11.14
C ARG A 715 -15.68 63.80 -11.01
N PHE A 716 -15.06 64.39 -9.98
CA PHE A 716 -13.59 64.36 -9.79
C PHE A 716 -13.09 63.23 -8.88
N ARG A 717 -13.96 62.49 -8.17
CA ARG A 717 -13.60 61.33 -7.32
C ARG A 717 -12.50 61.62 -6.28
N SER A 718 -12.42 62.86 -5.82
CA SER A 718 -11.37 63.37 -4.95
C SER A 718 -11.95 63.95 -3.65
N ILE A 719 -12.10 63.08 -2.65
CA ILE A 719 -12.44 63.49 -1.27
C ILE A 719 -11.43 64.54 -0.74
N PRO A 720 -10.10 64.43 -0.97
CA PRO A 720 -9.16 65.49 -0.56
C PRO A 720 -9.50 66.86 -1.15
N ALA A 721 -9.82 66.94 -2.45
CA ALA A 721 -10.21 68.20 -3.10
C ALA A 721 -11.53 68.76 -2.53
N PHE A 722 -12.53 67.90 -2.32
CA PHE A 722 -13.78 68.27 -1.65
C PHE A 722 -13.52 68.87 -0.26
N THR A 723 -12.75 68.18 0.58
CA THR A 723 -12.45 68.65 1.94
C THR A 723 -11.59 69.92 1.96
N ALA A 724 -10.68 70.09 1.00
CA ALA A 724 -9.84 71.28 0.89
C ALA A 724 -10.66 72.51 0.45
N ASN A 725 -11.53 72.37 -0.56
CA ASN A 725 -12.45 73.43 -0.98
C ASN A 725 -13.34 73.85 0.19
N LEU A 726 -13.96 72.85 0.86
CA LEU A 726 -14.83 73.08 1.99
C LEU A 726 -14.13 73.80 3.15
N THR A 727 -12.87 73.45 3.48
CA THR A 727 -12.09 74.18 4.50
C THR A 727 -11.86 75.64 4.12
N MET A 728 -11.58 75.91 2.84
CA MET A 728 -11.43 77.29 2.34
C MET A 728 -12.75 78.06 2.40
N ASP A 729 -13.88 77.44 2.05
CA ASP A 729 -15.20 78.06 2.10
C ASP A 729 -15.62 78.42 3.54
N TRP A 730 -15.37 77.54 4.52
CA TRP A 730 -15.63 77.84 5.94
C TRP A 730 -14.70 78.93 6.47
N PHE A 731 -13.40 78.88 6.13
CA PHE A 731 -12.44 79.91 6.54
C PHE A 731 -12.78 81.28 5.96
N GLN A 732 -13.20 81.36 4.70
CA GLN A 732 -13.66 82.61 4.08
C GLN A 732 -14.91 83.16 4.77
N LYS A 733 -15.91 82.31 5.07
CA LYS A 733 -17.11 82.73 5.82
C LYS A 733 -16.77 83.24 7.22
N GLN A 734 -15.84 82.58 7.91
CA GLN A 734 -15.38 82.99 9.24
C GLN A 734 -14.58 84.30 9.24
N THR A 735 -13.91 84.64 8.13
CA THR A 735 -13.10 85.87 7.98
C THR A 735 -13.82 86.99 7.22
N GLN A 736 -15.12 86.84 6.96
CA GLN A 736 -16.01 87.87 6.41
C GLN A 736 -16.90 88.54 7.48
N CYS A 737 -16.53 88.40 8.76
CA CYS A 737 -17.07 89.14 9.90
C CYS A 737 -16.01 90.10 10.46
#